data_AF-A0A0C9YL21-F1
#
_entry.id   AF-A0A0C9YL21-F1
#
_cell.length_a   1.000
_cell.length_b   1.000
_cell.length_c   1.000
_cell.angle_alpha   90.00
_cell.angle_beta   90.00
_cell.angle_gamma   90.00
#
_symmetry.space_group_name_H-M   'P 1'
#
loop_
_entity.id
_entity.type
_entity.pdbx_description
1 polymer ?
#
loop_
_entity_poly.entity_id
_entity_poly.type
_entity_poly.pdbx_seq_one_letter_code
_entity_poly.pdbx_strand_id
1 'polypeptide(L)'
;MILILKEAAGLIPAPYIKDAIGVALAVIDACEEVTFVEQQVGELKNRVCCLMIAIVNTLHPDSSDIEQVNRASEDIRSEIEVLESDLKKIVKDLNSIKSQNPWLLFFFKELNKTKVDACARRLTTALERFNVSHDVRTSQSLQKIQRRLEDIYGLTKKVAQNVENLGVTVNNRFDQLTVLLSGKAHDGSVVLVRQTMPPKPRILYGRDDFVKDVGRLLANDETSRVCILGPGGMGKTSVALAAMEDSSICQKFPKSNRFWVPCVQATSADSLIHILYSSLRITRDTKHPMDDILSELSATDDPRLILFDNFETPNHIPDVIQILLQLAALPHVAILITMRGIAPTHEIKWEIRNLPPVDMDACCSIFTTICPSIKGDPNLEDLIKALYCMPFAVTLMASLGNELQLTAGDLLQEWHRVGTGMISHSEFREGSMDKSISLSVDSKLVTQNPDALTLLAVLSMLPAGTTNKNLDWWAPTLKSKLGALATLRKAALIIDLKPDPKEESVFFVLPVVQSYMKHGKRISQDVQNTVRSACYKFIVEHNSIPGQASFHDDAAALAREETNIQTILLEATAAAAEGQTSSHTEDDTSKPQVETSIDALDALVAFSWYLQFTQTTTEFAEHTIKVARAARQNRHIAEALFCLGCLNEKTSRYELASFYLDAARKHFRTLSTPAGYLRAGECGVILVDVDMFLSATSKVILKDAREAEADFKKSNDISGVTRGKVAMGHAHFHISEHEKSLTCLFEAKKELEKDSRSTSELARCIHLIARNYQYVDRYSDSVEMAKEGEKVAEEAGDEEQLCRIRTTMARSLCHCDKDDEALEVIERTLPFAQRQGPHRIALLLDRFAAICERKKDYPAAIKAFEEAARNFAIVNTAHTINRRRFCLGKVDRLKQLESASRVEETVPRECEDPQQPQ
;
A
#
# COMPACT_ATOMS: atom_id res chain seq x y z
N MET A 1 25.34 7.56 34.30
CA MET A 1 26.00 6.96 33.12
C MET A 1 27.05 7.88 32.52
N ILE A 2 26.74 9.11 32.09
CA ILE A 2 27.73 10.06 31.53
C ILE A 2 28.93 10.31 32.48
N LEU A 3 28.68 10.50 33.77
CA LEU A 3 29.73 10.64 34.81
C LEU A 3 30.66 9.41 34.88
N ILE A 4 30.11 8.20 34.76
CA ILE A 4 30.86 6.93 34.79
C ILE A 4 31.78 6.82 33.57
N LEU A 5 31.31 7.24 32.39
CA LEU A 5 32.13 7.25 31.17
C LEU A 5 33.27 8.26 31.23
N LYS A 6 33.02 9.44 31.82
CA LYS A 6 34.05 10.47 32.04
C LYS A 6 35.13 10.02 33.03
N GLU A 7 34.75 9.31 34.10
CA GLU A 7 35.72 8.72 35.04
C GLU A 7 36.49 7.55 34.42
N ALA A 8 35.82 6.67 33.67
CA ALA A 8 36.47 5.54 32.99
C ALA A 8 37.52 5.98 31.96
N ALA A 9 37.27 7.07 31.21
CA ALA A 9 38.22 7.62 30.25
C ALA A 9 39.54 8.10 30.88
N GLY A 10 39.55 8.39 32.19
CA GLY A 10 40.75 8.80 32.93
C GLY A 10 41.56 7.61 33.49
N LEU A 11 40.97 6.42 33.55
CA LEU A 11 41.55 5.25 34.22
C LEU A 11 42.11 4.19 33.25
N ILE A 12 41.74 4.24 31.97
CA ILE A 12 42.15 3.26 30.96
C ILE A 12 43.47 3.70 30.29
N PRO A 13 44.56 2.91 30.34
CA PRO A 13 45.87 3.26 29.78
C PRO A 13 45.96 3.03 28.25
N ALA A 14 44.89 3.30 27.49
CA ALA A 14 44.82 3.08 26.05
C ALA A 14 44.22 4.31 25.30
N PRO A 15 45.03 5.06 24.51
CA PRO A 15 44.61 6.32 23.89
C PRO A 15 43.40 6.23 22.94
N TYR A 16 43.31 5.20 22.11
CA TYR A 16 42.22 5.01 21.14
C TYR A 16 40.86 4.75 21.81
N ILE A 17 40.86 4.17 23.01
CA ILE A 17 39.63 3.93 23.79
C ILE A 17 39.12 5.26 24.37
N LYS A 18 40.05 6.12 24.80
CA LYS A 18 39.74 7.48 25.23
C LYS A 18 39.14 8.31 24.09
N ASP A 19 39.65 8.17 22.88
CA ASP A 19 39.13 8.85 21.69
C ASP A 19 37.71 8.36 21.35
N ALA A 20 37.47 7.05 21.37
CA ALA A 20 36.14 6.47 21.16
C ALA A 20 35.11 6.93 22.22
N ILE A 21 35.51 7.00 23.50
CA ILE A 21 34.66 7.57 24.57
C ILE A 21 34.39 9.06 24.32
N GLY A 22 35.39 9.82 23.85
CA GLY A 22 35.22 11.22 23.46
C GLY A 22 34.19 11.42 22.35
N VAL A 23 34.24 10.59 21.30
CA VAL A 23 33.25 10.64 20.21
C VAL A 23 31.86 10.21 20.70
N ALA A 24 31.77 9.19 21.57
CA ALA A 24 30.50 8.76 22.15
C ALA A 24 29.83 9.85 23.00
N LEU A 25 30.61 10.63 23.75
CA LEU A 25 30.11 11.80 24.48
C LEU A 25 29.58 12.87 23.52
N ALA A 26 30.27 13.13 22.41
CA ALA A 26 29.78 14.06 21.38
C ALA A 26 28.48 13.59 20.71
N VAL A 27 28.25 12.27 20.54
CA VAL A 27 26.96 11.72 20.08
C VAL A 27 25.86 12.00 21.09
N ILE A 28 26.14 11.80 22.39
CA ILE A 28 25.17 12.03 23.46
C ILE A 28 24.76 13.51 23.50
N ASP A 29 25.73 14.42 23.41
CA ASP A 29 25.47 15.87 23.37
C ASP A 29 24.66 16.25 22.12
N ALA A 30 25.01 15.71 20.94
CA ALA A 30 24.25 15.93 19.71
C ALA A 30 22.80 15.40 19.80
N CYS A 31 22.56 14.31 20.53
CA CYS A 31 21.22 13.78 20.78
C CYS A 31 20.40 14.67 21.72
N GLU A 32 21.00 15.29 22.75
CA GLU A 32 20.28 16.17 23.68
C GLU A 32 19.76 17.45 23.00
N GLU A 33 20.40 17.86 21.90
CA GLU A 33 20.04 19.07 21.16
C GLU A 33 19.03 18.84 20.02
N VAL A 34 18.69 17.59 19.69
CA VAL A 34 17.69 17.25 18.65
C VAL A 34 16.32 16.97 19.30
N THR A 35 15.48 18.01 19.38
CA THR A 35 14.20 17.97 20.13
C THR A 35 12.98 17.45 19.36
N PHE A 36 13.06 17.27 18.03
CA PHE A 36 11.88 16.94 17.20
C PHE A 36 11.53 15.44 17.15
N VAL A 37 12.40 14.55 17.64
CA VAL A 37 12.26 13.09 17.55
C VAL A 37 12.60 12.40 18.89
N GLU A 38 12.04 12.91 19.98
CA GLU A 38 12.45 12.62 21.38
C GLU A 38 12.58 11.11 21.70
N GLN A 39 11.64 10.28 21.25
CA GLN A 39 11.62 8.85 21.58
C GLN A 39 12.79 8.08 20.94
N GLN A 40 13.06 8.30 19.65
CA GLN A 40 14.10 7.57 18.89
C GLN A 40 15.50 8.09 19.22
N VAL A 41 15.62 9.40 19.48
CA VAL A 41 16.86 10.05 19.92
C VAL A 41 17.24 9.64 21.35
N GLY A 42 16.24 9.50 22.24
CA GLY A 42 16.43 8.93 23.58
C GLY A 42 16.91 7.47 23.55
N GLU A 43 16.38 6.67 22.64
CA GLU A 43 16.84 5.29 22.43
C GLU A 43 18.28 5.23 21.90
N LEU A 44 18.63 6.09 20.94
CA LEU A 44 20.00 6.21 20.42
C LEU A 44 20.99 6.56 21.54
N LYS A 45 20.67 7.55 22.38
CA LYS A 45 21.48 7.94 23.55
C LYS A 45 21.69 6.77 24.53
N ASN A 46 20.63 6.04 24.85
CA ASN A 46 20.70 4.89 25.76
C ASN A 46 21.60 3.78 25.20
N ARG A 47 21.49 3.49 23.90
CA ARG A 47 22.32 2.47 23.23
C ARG A 47 23.80 2.83 23.21
N VAL A 48 24.16 4.10 22.99
CA VAL A 48 25.56 4.57 23.04
C VAL A 48 26.12 4.36 24.44
N CYS A 49 25.33 4.67 25.49
CA CYS A 49 25.74 4.46 26.87
C CYS A 49 25.95 2.96 27.18
N CYS A 50 25.05 2.09 26.75
CA CYS A 50 25.18 0.63 26.94
C CYS A 50 26.45 0.07 26.29
N LEU A 51 26.74 0.50 25.07
CA LEU A 51 27.94 0.07 24.34
C LEU A 51 29.23 0.47 25.06
N MET A 52 29.33 1.72 25.49
CA MET A 52 30.51 2.21 26.18
C MET A 52 30.72 1.52 27.53
N ILE A 53 29.64 1.20 28.26
CA ILE A 53 29.71 0.42 29.50
C ILE A 53 30.18 -1.02 29.22
N ALA A 54 29.72 -1.64 28.13
CA ALA A 54 30.18 -2.97 27.74
C ALA A 54 31.69 -2.99 27.48
N ILE A 55 32.22 -2.02 26.74
CA ILE A 55 33.66 -1.87 26.44
C ILE A 55 34.48 -1.66 27.71
N VAL A 56 34.04 -0.74 28.59
CA VAL A 56 34.71 -0.48 29.87
C VAL A 56 34.76 -1.74 30.75
N ASN A 57 33.67 -2.52 30.78
CA ASN A 57 33.62 -3.78 31.54
C ASN A 57 34.50 -4.88 30.95
N THR A 58 34.73 -4.90 29.63
CA THR A 58 35.64 -5.87 28.99
C THR A 58 37.09 -5.60 29.39
N LEU A 59 37.43 -4.33 29.63
CA LEU A 59 38.77 -3.87 29.96
C LEU A 59 39.10 -3.92 31.46
N HIS A 60 38.09 -4.11 32.32
CA HIS A 60 38.29 -4.09 33.78
C HIS A 60 37.73 -5.34 34.50
N PRO A 61 38.21 -6.55 34.20
CA PRO A 61 37.89 -7.73 35.00
C PRO A 61 38.77 -7.74 36.26
N ASP A 62 38.33 -7.10 37.35
CA ASP A 62 38.82 -7.29 38.74
C ASP A 62 40.36 -7.38 39.00
N SER A 63 41.21 -6.86 38.11
CA SER A 63 42.68 -6.99 38.20
C SER A 63 43.34 -5.61 38.24
N SER A 64 44.22 -5.42 39.22
CA SER A 64 45.08 -4.23 39.36
C SER A 64 46.33 -4.29 38.47
N ASP A 65 46.30 -5.14 37.43
CA ASP A 65 47.46 -5.48 36.60
C ASP A 65 47.38 -4.77 35.23
N ILE A 66 48.13 -3.67 35.11
CA ILE A 66 48.18 -2.79 33.93
C ILE A 66 48.56 -3.57 32.67
N GLU A 67 49.38 -4.62 32.81
CA GLU A 67 49.88 -5.39 31.67
C GLU A 67 48.81 -6.29 31.05
N GLN A 68 47.82 -6.70 31.85
CA GLN A 68 46.68 -7.51 31.42
C GLN A 68 45.64 -6.64 30.71
N VAL A 69 45.41 -5.42 31.21
CA VAL A 69 44.57 -4.40 30.58
C VAL A 69 45.13 -3.98 29.22
N ASN A 70 46.45 -3.81 29.08
CA ASN A 70 47.09 -3.47 27.81
C ASN A 70 46.98 -4.57 26.75
N ARG A 71 47.02 -5.85 27.16
CA ARG A 71 46.82 -6.98 26.24
C ARG A 71 45.37 -7.08 25.79
N ALA A 72 44.42 -7.03 26.73
CA ALA A 72 43.00 -7.01 26.43
C ALA A 72 42.58 -5.80 25.58
N SER A 73 43.26 -4.66 25.75
CA SER A 73 43.00 -3.48 24.94
C SER A 73 43.50 -3.64 23.50
N GLU A 74 44.67 -4.25 23.27
CA GLU A 74 45.17 -4.54 21.91
C GLU A 74 44.29 -5.57 21.19
N ASP A 75 43.78 -6.58 21.90
CA ASP A 75 42.89 -7.61 21.31
C ASP A 75 41.59 -7.03 20.72
N ILE A 76 41.11 -5.89 21.25
CA ILE A 76 39.87 -5.23 20.80
C ILE A 76 40.11 -3.96 19.98
N ARG A 77 41.37 -3.65 19.65
CA ARG A 77 41.76 -2.38 19.02
C ARG A 77 41.06 -2.13 17.69
N SER A 78 41.09 -3.09 16.78
CA SER A 78 40.47 -2.95 15.45
C SER A 78 38.95 -2.76 15.52
N GLU A 79 38.31 -3.34 16.54
CA GLU A 79 36.86 -3.23 16.76
C GLU A 79 36.50 -1.84 17.30
N ILE A 80 37.33 -1.29 18.19
CA ILE A 80 37.17 0.07 18.70
C ILE A 80 37.42 1.11 17.61
N GLU A 81 38.41 0.92 16.72
CA GLU A 81 38.66 1.83 15.59
C GLU A 81 37.48 1.86 14.59
N VAL A 82 36.87 0.71 14.30
CA VAL A 82 35.66 0.63 13.46
C VAL A 82 34.47 1.31 14.15
N LEU A 83 34.29 1.06 15.45
CA LEU A 83 33.25 1.71 16.24
C LEU A 83 33.42 3.23 16.27
N GLU A 84 34.63 3.72 16.47
CA GLU A 84 34.94 5.14 16.45
C GLU A 84 34.56 5.77 15.09
N SER A 85 34.87 5.09 13.98
CA SER A 85 34.45 5.54 12.65
C SER A 85 32.93 5.60 12.50
N ASP A 86 32.19 4.63 13.05
CA ASP A 86 30.74 4.61 12.95
C ASP A 86 30.08 5.67 13.85
N LEU A 87 30.63 5.90 15.05
CA LEU A 87 30.22 7.00 15.92
C LEU A 87 30.48 8.36 15.27
N LYS A 88 31.63 8.57 14.60
CA LYS A 88 31.90 9.80 13.83
C LYS A 88 30.88 10.04 12.70
N LYS A 89 30.45 8.99 12.01
CA LYS A 89 29.38 9.09 11.00
C LYS A 89 28.04 9.47 11.63
N ILE A 90 27.70 8.90 12.79
CA ILE A 90 26.48 9.25 13.52
C ILE A 90 26.51 10.73 13.94
N VAL A 91 27.62 11.22 14.50
CA VAL A 91 27.78 12.65 14.82
C VAL A 91 27.58 13.53 13.59
N LYS A 92 28.16 13.16 12.44
CA LYS A 92 28.01 13.90 11.19
C LYS A 92 26.55 13.95 10.73
N ASP A 93 25.83 12.82 10.78
CA ASP A 93 24.44 12.73 10.36
C ASP A 93 23.51 13.53 11.30
N LEU A 94 23.70 13.43 12.62
CA LEU A 94 22.94 14.19 13.62
C LEU A 94 23.20 15.70 13.49
N ASN A 95 24.47 16.11 13.31
CA ASN A 95 24.81 17.52 13.06
C ASN A 95 24.22 18.04 11.74
N SER A 96 24.13 17.20 10.70
CA SER A 96 23.48 17.55 9.43
C SER A 96 21.96 17.69 9.53
N ILE A 97 21.34 17.13 10.56
CA ILE A 97 19.91 17.30 10.88
C ILE A 97 19.74 18.58 11.71
N LYS A 98 20.59 18.76 12.73
CA LYS A 98 20.63 19.95 13.58
C LYS A 98 20.81 21.25 12.78
N SER A 99 21.67 21.24 11.76
CA SER A 99 21.94 22.41 10.94
C SER A 99 20.85 22.72 9.91
N GLN A 100 19.76 21.96 9.85
CA GLN A 100 18.68 22.20 8.90
C GLN A 100 17.78 23.34 9.39
N ASN A 101 17.33 24.16 8.44
CA ASN A 101 16.28 25.13 8.66
C ASN A 101 15.01 24.42 9.24
N PRO A 102 14.29 25.02 10.21
CA PRO A 102 13.05 24.46 10.78
C PRO A 102 12.04 23.98 9.72
N TRP A 103 11.96 24.68 8.60
CA TRP A 103 11.10 24.31 7.48
C TRP A 103 11.57 23.04 6.76
N LEU A 104 12.88 22.82 6.62
CA LEU A 104 13.41 21.56 6.10
C LEU A 104 13.13 20.40 7.06
N LEU A 105 13.16 20.63 8.38
CA LEU A 105 12.78 19.61 9.37
C LEU A 105 11.31 19.19 9.21
N PHE A 106 10.43 20.15 8.91
CA PHE A 106 9.02 19.91 8.62
C PHE A 106 8.79 19.20 7.29
N PHE A 107 9.34 19.72 6.18
CA PHE A 107 9.21 19.12 4.83
C PHE A 107 9.82 17.73 4.73
N PHE A 108 10.92 17.49 5.45
CA PHE A 108 11.69 16.25 5.39
C PHE A 108 11.57 15.43 6.67
N LYS A 109 10.45 15.56 7.42
CA LYS A 109 10.22 14.82 8.67
C LYS A 109 10.50 13.32 8.53
N GLU A 110 9.92 12.68 7.51
CA GLU A 110 10.13 11.24 7.25
C GLU A 110 11.55 10.91 6.75
N LEU A 111 12.16 11.79 5.97
CA LEU A 111 13.55 11.61 5.52
C LEU A 111 14.57 11.82 6.66
N ASN A 112 14.27 12.71 7.61
CA ASN A 112 15.10 12.92 8.79
C ASN A 112 14.90 11.78 9.82
N LYS A 113 13.67 11.26 9.95
CA LYS A 113 13.37 10.05 10.72
C LYS A 113 14.14 8.84 10.20
N THR A 114 14.14 8.60 8.89
CA THR A 114 14.92 7.50 8.29
C THR A 114 16.43 7.64 8.50
N LYS A 115 16.98 8.86 8.52
CA LYS A 115 18.38 9.11 8.92
C LYS A 115 18.66 8.80 10.38
N VAL A 116 17.76 9.18 11.31
CA VAL A 116 17.88 8.84 12.73
C VAL A 116 17.79 7.33 12.95
N ASP A 117 16.85 6.66 12.26
CA ASP A 117 16.73 5.20 12.30
C ASP A 117 17.98 4.51 11.73
N ALA A 118 18.60 5.07 10.68
CA ALA A 118 19.87 4.58 10.16
C ALA A 118 21.02 4.73 11.17
N CYS A 119 21.05 5.82 11.94
CA CYS A 119 22.00 5.99 13.04
C CYS A 119 21.78 4.93 14.13
N ALA A 120 20.52 4.66 14.50
CA ALA A 120 20.17 3.64 15.48
C ALA A 120 20.54 2.23 15.02
N ARG A 121 20.36 1.91 13.73
CA ARG A 121 20.77 0.63 13.13
C ARG A 121 22.29 0.46 13.12
N ARG A 122 23.06 1.46 12.66
CA ARG A 122 24.54 1.41 12.68
C ARG A 122 25.08 1.12 14.08
N LEU A 123 24.48 1.75 15.08
CA LEU A 123 24.86 1.53 16.47
C LEU A 123 24.50 0.13 16.97
N THR A 124 23.33 -0.41 16.60
CA THR A 124 22.96 -1.80 16.89
C THR A 124 23.93 -2.78 16.25
N THR A 125 24.27 -2.60 14.98
CA THR A 125 25.23 -3.46 14.28
C THR A 125 26.62 -3.40 14.93
N ALA A 126 27.07 -2.23 15.37
CA ALA A 126 28.34 -2.11 16.08
C ALA A 126 28.30 -2.83 17.44
N LEU A 127 27.18 -2.75 18.17
CA LEU A 127 26.98 -3.42 19.45
C LEU A 127 26.88 -4.95 19.31
N GLU A 128 26.21 -5.44 18.27
CA GLU A 128 26.14 -6.88 17.97
C GLU A 128 27.50 -7.43 17.56
N ARG A 129 28.26 -6.73 16.70
CA ARG A 129 29.63 -7.13 16.33
C ARG A 129 30.54 -7.21 17.55
N PHE A 130 30.47 -6.22 18.44
CA PHE A 130 31.26 -6.22 19.67
C PHE A 130 30.86 -7.37 20.61
N ASN A 131 29.56 -7.64 20.77
CA ASN A 131 29.08 -8.71 21.64
C ASN A 131 29.38 -10.12 21.10
N VAL A 132 29.26 -10.35 19.77
CA VAL A 132 29.51 -11.66 19.14
C VAL A 132 30.99 -12.05 19.19
N SER A 133 31.91 -11.07 19.15
CA SER A 133 33.36 -11.32 19.19
C SER A 133 33.86 -11.81 20.57
N HIS A 134 33.16 -11.45 21.65
CA HIS A 134 33.63 -11.67 23.04
C HIS A 134 32.83 -12.70 23.85
N ASP A 135 32.02 -13.54 23.18
CA ASP A 135 31.02 -14.39 23.85
C ASP A 135 31.49 -15.84 24.18
N VAL A 136 32.55 -15.98 24.99
CA VAL A 136 32.81 -17.25 25.73
C VAL A 136 33.08 -17.05 27.24
N ARG A 137 33.12 -15.83 27.79
CA ARG A 137 33.29 -15.65 29.27
C ARG A 137 32.24 -14.78 29.97
N THR A 138 31.26 -14.23 29.25
CA THR A 138 30.47 -13.09 29.74
C THR A 138 29.01 -13.40 30.07
N SER A 139 28.56 -14.65 29.92
CA SER A 139 27.16 -15.05 30.22
C SER A 139 26.78 -14.85 31.71
N GLN A 140 27.73 -15.03 32.63
CA GLN A 140 27.51 -14.81 34.06
C GLN A 140 27.50 -13.32 34.46
N SER A 141 28.23 -12.46 33.73
CA SER A 141 28.27 -11.02 33.99
C SER A 141 27.07 -10.29 33.38
N LEU A 142 26.61 -10.71 32.19
CA LEU A 142 25.42 -10.17 31.53
C LEU A 142 24.14 -10.38 32.36
N GLN A 143 23.92 -11.57 32.93
CA GLN A 143 22.78 -11.80 33.84
C GLN A 143 22.83 -10.94 35.11
N LYS A 144 24.04 -10.64 35.61
CA LYS A 144 24.25 -9.80 36.80
C LYS A 144 23.99 -8.31 36.49
N ILE A 145 24.40 -7.85 35.31
CA ILE A 145 24.15 -6.50 34.81
C ILE A 145 22.66 -6.33 34.49
N GLN A 146 22.02 -7.33 33.89
CA GLN A 146 20.60 -7.33 33.55
C GLN A 146 19.71 -7.27 34.80
N ARG A 147 20.04 -8.02 35.87
CA ARG A 147 19.36 -7.90 37.19
C ARG A 147 19.57 -6.52 37.84
N ARG A 148 20.78 -5.94 37.78
CA ARG A 148 21.02 -4.59 38.31
C ARG A 148 20.29 -3.51 37.50
N LEU A 149 20.12 -3.70 36.20
CA LEU A 149 19.31 -2.83 35.34
C LEU A 149 17.82 -2.92 35.69
N GLU A 150 17.28 -4.12 35.95
CA GLU A 150 15.91 -4.31 36.43
C GLU A 150 15.67 -3.65 37.80
N ASP A 151 16.64 -3.74 38.72
CA ASP A 151 16.58 -3.06 40.03
C ASP A 151 16.62 -1.52 39.91
N ILE A 152 17.45 -0.98 39.02
CA ILE A 152 17.53 0.48 38.75
C ILE A 152 16.26 0.96 38.03
N TYR A 153 15.70 0.17 37.11
CA TYR A 153 14.43 0.49 36.46
C TYR A 153 13.26 0.48 37.46
N GLY A 154 13.29 -0.44 38.44
CA GLY A 154 12.34 -0.48 39.56
C GLY A 154 12.44 0.75 40.48
N LEU A 155 13.65 1.26 40.74
CA LEU A 155 13.85 2.51 41.49
C LEU A 155 13.41 3.75 40.69
N THR A 156 13.72 3.80 39.39
CA THR A 156 13.35 4.93 38.51
C THR A 156 11.83 5.01 38.34
N LYS A 157 11.14 3.87 38.29
CA LYS A 157 9.66 3.81 38.27
C LYS A 157 9.02 4.30 39.57
N LYS A 158 9.63 4.01 40.73
CA LYS A 158 9.22 4.56 42.04
C LYS A 158 9.45 6.07 42.17
N VAL A 159 10.51 6.60 41.56
CA VAL A 159 10.77 8.05 41.51
C VAL A 159 9.82 8.74 40.52
N ALA A 160 9.55 8.13 39.37
CA ALA A 160 8.57 8.63 38.40
C ALA A 160 7.15 8.69 38.97
N GLN A 161 6.74 7.72 39.79
CA GLN A 161 5.45 7.74 40.49
C GLN A 161 5.35 8.82 41.57
N ASN A 162 6.47 9.26 42.14
CA ASN A 162 6.48 10.40 43.07
C ASN A 162 6.50 11.75 42.35
N VAL A 163 6.96 11.80 41.09
CA VAL A 163 6.92 13.00 40.23
C VAL A 163 5.55 13.14 39.53
N GLU A 164 4.88 12.04 39.20
CA GLU A 164 3.49 12.03 38.71
C GLU A 164 2.52 12.71 39.68
N ASN A 165 2.72 12.54 41.00
CA ASN A 165 1.87 13.17 42.02
C ASN A 165 2.03 14.70 42.12
N LEU A 166 3.10 15.29 41.60
CA LEU A 166 3.25 16.75 41.46
C LEU A 166 2.74 17.29 40.10
N GLY A 167 2.69 16.45 39.06
CA GLY A 167 2.25 16.82 37.71
C GLY A 167 0.73 16.90 37.50
N VAL A 168 -0.06 16.26 38.39
CA VAL A 168 -1.53 16.19 38.30
C VAL A 168 -2.21 17.57 38.41
N THR A 169 -1.55 18.59 38.97
CA THR A 169 -2.17 19.93 39.12
C THR A 169 -2.04 20.82 37.89
N VAL A 170 -1.13 20.52 36.95
CA VAL A 170 -0.90 21.35 35.75
C VAL A 170 -1.53 20.76 34.48
N ASN A 171 -1.63 19.43 34.33
CA ASN A 171 -2.19 18.79 33.13
C ASN A 171 -3.72 18.93 32.98
N ASN A 172 -4.47 19.17 34.07
CA ASN A 172 -5.92 19.30 34.00
C ASN A 172 -6.44 20.51 33.19
N ARG A 173 -5.59 21.45 32.76
CA ARG A 173 -5.97 22.57 31.89
C ARG A 173 -5.63 22.37 30.41
N PHE A 174 -4.70 21.48 30.07
CA PHE A 174 -4.31 21.21 28.67
C PHE A 174 -5.15 20.10 28.04
N ASP A 175 -5.58 19.11 28.82
CA ASP A 175 -6.45 18.02 28.32
C ASP A 175 -7.86 18.53 27.95
N GLN A 176 -8.37 19.57 28.64
CA GLN A 176 -9.67 20.18 28.28
C GLN A 176 -9.62 20.95 26.95
N LEU A 177 -8.45 21.44 26.52
CA LEU A 177 -8.26 22.09 25.21
C LEU A 177 -7.94 21.08 24.11
N THR A 178 -7.25 19.98 24.43
CA THR A 178 -6.92 18.93 23.46
C THR A 178 -8.14 18.11 23.09
N VAL A 179 -9.06 17.83 24.03
CA VAL A 179 -10.33 17.13 23.72
C VAL A 179 -11.28 17.97 22.85
N LEU A 180 -11.17 19.30 22.87
CA LEU A 180 -11.90 20.20 21.97
C LEU A 180 -11.25 20.35 20.59
N LEU A 181 -9.95 20.04 20.46
CA LEU A 181 -9.17 20.15 19.21
C LEU A 181 -8.88 18.79 18.53
N SER A 182 -9.05 17.67 19.22
CA SER A 182 -8.92 16.31 18.68
C SER A 182 -10.26 15.68 18.27
N GLY A 183 -11.35 16.46 18.26
CA GLY A 183 -12.62 16.05 17.69
C GLY A 183 -12.55 16.06 16.16
N LYS A 184 -12.38 14.86 15.57
CA LYS A 184 -12.39 14.55 14.12
C LYS A 184 -11.12 14.94 13.35
N ALA A 185 -10.02 14.26 13.61
CA ALA A 185 -9.09 13.93 12.53
C ALA A 185 -9.76 12.86 11.66
N HIS A 186 -10.35 13.26 10.53
CA HIS A 186 -10.79 12.34 9.50
C HIS A 186 -9.57 11.64 8.91
N ASP A 187 -9.45 10.35 9.20
CA ASP A 187 -8.58 9.41 8.50
C ASP A 187 -9.11 9.25 7.07
N GLY A 188 -8.66 10.15 6.19
CA GLY A 188 -8.97 10.17 4.76
C GLY A 188 -7.94 9.41 3.92
N SER A 189 -7.20 8.45 4.51
CA SER A 189 -6.49 7.46 3.70
C SER A 189 -7.54 6.66 2.94
N VAL A 190 -7.43 6.62 1.61
CA VAL A 190 -8.10 5.57 0.80
C VAL A 190 -7.82 4.25 1.51
N VAL A 191 -8.87 3.60 1.99
CA VAL A 191 -8.79 2.31 2.67
C VAL A 191 -8.50 1.27 1.59
N LEU A 192 -7.24 1.18 1.17
CA LEU A 192 -6.75 -0.07 0.59
C LEU A 192 -6.93 -1.12 1.70
N VAL A 193 -7.91 -2.00 1.51
CA VAL A 193 -8.19 -3.08 2.45
C VAL A 193 -6.93 -3.92 2.58
N ARG A 194 -6.29 -3.79 3.74
CA ARG A 194 -5.00 -4.39 4.04
C ARG A 194 -5.21 -5.90 4.22
N GLN A 195 -4.79 -6.69 3.25
CA GLN A 195 -4.79 -8.14 3.43
C GLN A 195 -3.65 -8.53 4.36
N THR A 196 -4.02 -9.12 5.49
CA THR A 196 -3.11 -9.58 6.53
C THR A 196 -2.82 -11.06 6.34
N MET A 197 -1.55 -11.44 6.54
CA MET A 197 -1.12 -12.84 6.43
C MET A 197 -1.94 -13.72 7.38
N PRO A 198 -2.53 -14.83 6.92
CA PRO A 198 -3.28 -15.73 7.77
C PRO A 198 -2.39 -16.33 8.87
N PRO A 199 -2.95 -16.61 10.06
CA PRO A 199 -2.17 -17.22 11.13
C PRO A 199 -1.79 -18.66 10.78
N LYS A 200 -0.68 -19.14 11.35
CA LYS A 200 -0.30 -20.55 11.30
C LYS A 200 -1.46 -21.46 11.79
N PRO A 201 -1.75 -22.58 11.10
CA PRO A 201 -2.79 -23.52 11.53
C PRO A 201 -2.51 -24.13 12.92
N ARG A 202 -3.57 -24.31 13.72
CA ARG A 202 -3.48 -24.90 15.06
C ARG A 202 -3.16 -26.40 15.04
N ILE A 203 -3.67 -27.12 14.04
CA ILE A 203 -3.45 -28.56 13.86
C ILE A 203 -2.47 -28.74 12.70
N LEU A 204 -1.22 -29.00 13.01
CA LEU A 204 -0.15 -29.23 12.03
C LEU A 204 0.83 -30.29 12.56
N TYR A 205 0.44 -31.57 12.47
CA TYR A 205 1.27 -32.69 12.90
C TYR A 205 2.13 -33.23 11.73
N GLY A 206 3.31 -33.77 12.04
CA GLY A 206 4.17 -34.48 11.07
C GLY A 206 4.84 -33.57 10.02
N ARG A 207 4.89 -32.25 10.24
CA ARG A 207 5.43 -31.28 9.27
C ARG A 207 6.64 -30.50 9.78
N ASP A 208 7.09 -30.72 11.00
CA ASP A 208 8.16 -29.93 11.63
C ASP A 208 9.47 -29.96 10.83
N ASP A 209 9.88 -31.14 10.37
CA ASP A 209 11.12 -31.28 9.60
C ASP A 209 11.03 -30.62 8.21
N PHE A 210 9.87 -30.71 7.56
CA PHE A 210 9.63 -30.04 6.28
C PHE A 210 9.61 -28.51 6.44
N VAL A 211 8.98 -28.00 7.51
CA VAL A 211 8.96 -26.57 7.85
C VAL A 211 10.38 -26.06 8.11
N LYS A 212 11.18 -26.80 8.88
CA LYS A 212 12.59 -26.46 9.14
C LYS A 212 13.44 -26.50 7.87
N ASP A 213 13.23 -27.47 7.00
CA ASP A 213 13.95 -27.55 5.72
C ASP A 213 13.67 -26.34 4.83
N VAL A 214 12.38 -25.99 4.65
CA VAL A 214 11.98 -24.79 3.89
C VAL A 214 12.54 -23.52 4.52
N GLY A 215 12.43 -23.38 5.85
CA GLY A 215 12.98 -22.25 6.59
C GLY A 215 14.48 -22.08 6.36
N ARG A 216 15.25 -23.17 6.45
CA ARG A 216 16.70 -23.18 6.21
C ARG A 216 17.06 -22.78 4.77
N LEU A 217 16.33 -23.28 3.76
CA LEU A 217 16.61 -22.94 2.35
C LEU A 217 16.39 -21.46 2.06
N LEU A 218 15.30 -20.90 2.58
CA LEU A 218 14.96 -19.48 2.46
C LEU A 218 15.92 -18.59 3.28
N ALA A 219 16.42 -19.09 4.41
CA ALA A 219 17.40 -18.39 5.24
C ALA A 219 18.80 -18.32 4.60
N ASN A 220 19.11 -19.16 3.62
CA ASN A 220 20.38 -19.14 2.89
C ASN A 220 20.29 -18.26 1.63
N ASP A 221 21.25 -17.35 1.43
CA ASP A 221 21.26 -16.38 0.32
C ASP A 221 21.38 -17.05 -1.06
N GLU A 222 22.04 -18.19 -1.15
CA GLU A 222 22.22 -18.92 -2.42
C GLU A 222 20.97 -19.73 -2.84
N THR A 223 20.06 -20.04 -1.90
CA THR A 223 18.92 -20.95 -2.11
C THR A 223 17.57 -20.33 -1.77
N SER A 224 17.48 -19.00 -1.75
CA SER A 224 16.34 -18.23 -1.26
C SER A 224 15.07 -18.27 -2.14
N ARG A 225 14.99 -19.16 -3.13
CA ARG A 225 13.89 -19.31 -4.09
C ARG A 225 13.32 -20.72 -3.97
N VAL A 226 12.26 -20.88 -3.17
CA VAL A 226 11.69 -22.19 -2.83
C VAL A 226 10.30 -22.32 -3.42
N CYS A 227 10.00 -23.48 -4.02
CA CYS A 227 8.67 -23.79 -4.52
C CYS A 227 8.13 -25.06 -3.84
N ILE A 228 7.04 -24.92 -3.08
CA ILE A 228 6.31 -26.03 -2.46
C ILE A 228 5.25 -26.50 -3.44
N LEU A 229 5.43 -27.71 -3.95
CA LEU A 229 4.53 -28.36 -4.91
C LEU A 229 3.73 -29.48 -4.26
N GLY A 230 2.52 -29.72 -4.76
CA GLY A 230 1.69 -30.84 -4.31
C GLY A 230 0.22 -30.67 -4.68
N PRO A 231 -0.57 -31.75 -4.62
CA PRO A 231 -2.00 -31.72 -4.95
C PRO A 231 -2.81 -30.87 -3.94
N GLY A 232 -4.09 -30.66 -4.26
CA GLY A 232 -5.04 -29.99 -3.38
C GLY A 232 -5.20 -30.74 -2.04
N GLY A 233 -5.38 -30.01 -0.93
CA GLY A 233 -5.62 -30.60 0.39
C GLY A 233 -4.40 -31.15 1.13
N MET A 234 -3.18 -31.10 0.54
CA MET A 234 -1.94 -31.58 1.19
C MET A 234 -1.38 -30.68 2.30
N GLY A 235 -1.88 -29.43 2.39
CA GLY A 235 -1.43 -28.45 3.38
C GLY A 235 -0.25 -27.57 2.93
N LYS A 236 -0.10 -27.26 1.64
CA LYS A 236 0.97 -26.38 1.12
C LYS A 236 0.95 -25.01 1.78
N THR A 237 -0.18 -24.32 1.74
CA THR A 237 -0.40 -23.03 2.41
C THR A 237 -0.14 -23.14 3.91
N SER A 238 -0.66 -24.19 4.56
CA SER A 238 -0.44 -24.46 5.99
C SER A 238 1.05 -24.55 6.36
N VAL A 239 1.83 -25.27 5.55
CA VAL A 239 3.28 -25.44 5.75
C VAL A 239 4.04 -24.17 5.42
N ALA A 240 3.65 -23.45 4.36
CA ALA A 240 4.26 -22.17 4.02
C ALA A 240 4.06 -21.14 5.14
N LEU A 241 2.84 -20.98 5.65
CA LEU A 241 2.56 -20.09 6.79
C LEU A 241 3.33 -20.51 8.05
N ALA A 242 3.46 -21.81 8.31
CA ALA A 242 4.28 -22.30 9.41
C ALA A 242 5.78 -22.01 9.22
N ALA A 243 6.29 -22.09 7.98
CA ALA A 243 7.65 -21.72 7.64
C ALA A 243 7.89 -20.21 7.76
N MET A 244 6.91 -19.37 7.42
CA MET A 244 6.98 -17.92 7.63
C MET A 244 7.19 -17.55 9.10
N GLU A 245 6.74 -18.40 10.04
CA GLU A 245 6.92 -18.25 11.49
C GLU A 245 8.10 -19.05 12.08
N ASP A 246 8.86 -19.77 11.25
CA ASP A 246 10.00 -20.55 11.74
C ASP A 246 11.09 -19.64 12.34
N SER A 247 11.81 -20.17 13.33
CA SER A 247 12.87 -19.45 14.04
C SER A 247 13.97 -18.92 13.10
N SER A 248 14.38 -19.69 12.09
CA SER A 248 15.39 -19.28 11.12
C SER A 248 14.92 -18.12 10.23
N ILE A 249 13.64 -18.14 9.84
CA ILE A 249 13.01 -17.06 9.08
C ILE A 249 12.84 -15.82 9.95
N CYS A 250 12.39 -15.96 11.19
CA CYS A 250 12.20 -14.82 12.09
C CYS A 250 13.51 -14.10 12.43
N GLN A 251 14.64 -14.82 12.43
CA GLN A 251 15.96 -14.25 12.65
C GLN A 251 16.44 -13.43 11.45
N LYS A 252 16.24 -13.92 10.22
CA LYS A 252 16.72 -13.25 9.00
C LYS A 252 15.74 -12.19 8.47
N PHE A 253 14.44 -12.48 8.51
CA PHE A 253 13.37 -11.66 7.95
C PHE A 253 12.47 -11.14 9.07
N PRO A 254 12.64 -9.88 9.51
CA PRO A 254 11.76 -9.26 10.49
C PRO A 254 10.29 -9.30 10.08
N LYS A 255 9.38 -9.19 11.05
CA LYS A 255 7.93 -9.26 10.77
C LYS A 255 7.44 -8.26 9.73
N SER A 256 8.04 -7.06 9.66
CA SER A 256 7.72 -6.04 8.66
C SER A 256 8.15 -6.38 7.23
N ASN A 257 9.07 -7.34 7.07
CA ASN A 257 9.69 -7.69 5.80
C ASN A 257 9.24 -9.07 5.27
N ARG A 258 8.16 -9.61 5.85
CA ARG A 258 7.52 -10.87 5.46
C ARG A 258 6.17 -10.55 4.85
N PHE A 259 6.02 -10.83 3.58
CA PHE A 259 4.87 -10.43 2.79
C PHE A 259 4.11 -11.65 2.30
N TRP A 260 2.78 -11.57 2.34
CA TRP A 260 1.89 -12.58 1.78
C TRP A 260 1.18 -12.00 0.57
N VAL A 261 1.23 -12.74 -0.53
CA VAL A 261 0.65 -12.39 -1.82
C VAL A 261 -0.31 -13.52 -2.19
N PRO A 262 -1.62 -13.37 -1.93
CA PRO A 262 -2.61 -14.38 -2.31
C PRO A 262 -2.88 -14.33 -3.81
N CYS A 263 -2.28 -15.25 -4.55
CA CYS A 263 -2.32 -15.29 -6.01
C CYS A 263 -3.62 -15.87 -6.58
N VAL A 264 -4.53 -16.36 -5.74
CA VAL A 264 -5.82 -16.92 -6.19
C VAL A 264 -6.63 -15.94 -7.06
N GLN A 265 -6.35 -14.64 -6.95
CA GLN A 265 -7.02 -13.54 -7.65
C GLN A 265 -6.19 -12.93 -8.79
N ALA A 266 -4.95 -13.37 -8.98
CA ALA A 266 -4.04 -12.83 -9.98
C ALA A 266 -4.35 -13.46 -11.36
N THR A 267 -5.43 -13.01 -12.00
CA THR A 267 -5.88 -13.51 -13.32
C THR A 267 -5.27 -12.75 -14.50
N SER A 268 -4.47 -11.71 -14.23
CA SER A 268 -3.70 -10.89 -15.16
C SER A 268 -2.35 -10.51 -14.56
N ALA A 269 -1.43 -9.97 -15.36
CA ALA A 269 -0.18 -9.42 -14.84
C ALA A 269 -0.41 -8.16 -14.00
N ASP A 270 -1.32 -7.26 -14.40
CA ASP A 270 -1.59 -6.04 -13.63
C ASP A 270 -2.31 -6.35 -12.31
N SER A 271 -3.21 -7.34 -12.28
CA SER A 271 -3.83 -7.79 -11.02
C SER A 271 -2.79 -8.37 -10.07
N LEU A 272 -1.81 -9.14 -10.55
CA LEU A 272 -0.68 -9.59 -9.72
C LEU A 272 0.13 -8.40 -9.19
N ILE A 273 0.44 -7.43 -10.04
CA ILE A 273 1.15 -6.20 -9.66
C ILE A 273 0.37 -5.43 -8.61
N HIS A 274 -0.95 -5.29 -8.75
CA HIS A 274 -1.80 -4.60 -7.79
C HIS A 274 -1.83 -5.31 -6.43
N ILE A 275 -1.96 -6.64 -6.42
CA ILE A 275 -1.89 -7.44 -5.18
C ILE A 275 -0.51 -7.27 -4.54
N LEU A 276 0.57 -7.34 -5.32
CA LEU A 276 1.94 -7.09 -4.84
C LEU A 276 2.10 -5.70 -4.24
N TYR A 277 1.63 -4.67 -4.95
CA TYR A 277 1.71 -3.27 -4.55
C TYR A 277 1.03 -3.05 -3.20
N SER A 278 -0.17 -3.62 -3.02
CA SER A 278 -0.91 -3.60 -1.76
C SER A 278 -0.21 -4.40 -0.64
N SER A 279 0.18 -5.66 -0.92
CA SER A 279 0.84 -6.54 0.05
C SER A 279 2.18 -5.99 0.54
N LEU A 280 2.96 -5.37 -0.35
CA LEU A 280 4.26 -4.76 -0.05
C LEU A 280 4.14 -3.35 0.55
N ARG A 281 2.93 -2.79 0.61
CA ARG A 281 2.63 -1.46 1.18
C ARG A 281 3.39 -0.34 0.46
N ILE A 282 3.41 -0.41 -0.87
CA ILE A 282 4.07 0.60 -1.69
C ILE A 282 3.30 1.91 -1.58
N THR A 283 3.99 2.99 -1.20
CA THR A 283 3.41 4.33 -1.10
C THR A 283 3.81 5.24 -2.25
N ARG A 284 4.76 4.80 -3.10
CA ARG A 284 5.22 5.55 -4.28
C ARG A 284 4.30 5.25 -5.44
N ASP A 285 3.64 6.26 -5.97
CA ASP A 285 2.81 6.16 -7.16
C ASP A 285 3.45 6.98 -8.30
N THR A 286 4.39 6.36 -9.02
CA THR A 286 4.98 6.95 -10.24
C THR A 286 4.19 6.60 -11.48
N LYS A 287 3.01 5.96 -11.33
CA LYS A 287 2.15 5.44 -12.42
C LYS A 287 2.80 4.30 -13.22
N HIS A 288 3.89 3.75 -12.69
CA HIS A 288 4.57 2.54 -13.14
C HIS A 288 4.68 1.58 -11.96
N PRO A 289 3.59 0.88 -11.60
CA PRO A 289 3.50 0.22 -10.29
C PRO A 289 4.55 -0.88 -10.07
N MET A 290 4.98 -1.55 -11.14
CA MET A 290 6.07 -2.51 -11.07
C MET A 290 7.43 -1.83 -10.80
N ASP A 291 7.70 -0.68 -11.42
CA ASP A 291 8.92 0.09 -11.16
C ASP A 291 8.93 0.65 -9.74
N ASP A 292 7.75 1.03 -9.22
CA ASP A 292 7.59 1.46 -7.83
C ASP A 292 7.89 0.33 -6.84
N ILE A 293 7.35 -0.87 -7.10
CA ILE A 293 7.66 -2.08 -6.33
C ILE A 293 9.16 -2.34 -6.33
N LEU A 294 9.79 -2.39 -7.51
CA LEU A 294 11.22 -2.66 -7.64
C LEU A 294 12.07 -1.58 -6.99
N SER A 295 11.69 -0.31 -7.12
CA SER A 295 12.41 0.81 -6.53
C SER A 295 12.30 0.83 -5.00
N GLU A 296 11.18 0.38 -4.44
CA GLU A 296 10.98 0.27 -2.99
C GLU A 296 11.70 -0.95 -2.41
N LEU A 297 11.68 -2.08 -3.12
CA LEU A 297 12.46 -3.26 -2.76
C LEU A 297 13.97 -2.98 -2.85
N SER A 298 14.42 -2.24 -3.87
CA SER A 298 15.83 -1.89 -4.10
C SER A 298 16.32 -0.70 -3.27
N ALA A 299 15.43 0.00 -2.55
CA ALA A 299 15.81 1.14 -1.71
C ALA A 299 16.69 0.74 -0.51
N THR A 300 16.71 -0.55 -0.17
CA THR A 300 17.42 -1.13 0.98
C THR A 300 17.92 -2.52 0.62
N ASP A 301 19.07 -2.92 1.16
CA ASP A 301 19.55 -4.31 1.06
C ASP A 301 19.00 -5.22 2.18
N ASP A 302 18.03 -4.74 2.97
CA ASP A 302 17.42 -5.51 4.07
C ASP A 302 16.74 -6.78 3.52
N PRO A 303 16.95 -7.96 4.14
CA PRO A 303 16.31 -9.19 3.67
C PRO A 303 14.78 -9.08 3.68
N ARG A 304 14.15 -9.48 2.57
CA ARG A 304 12.69 -9.50 2.39
C ARG A 304 12.25 -10.88 1.92
N LEU A 305 11.12 -11.37 2.43
CA LEU A 305 10.56 -12.66 2.05
C LEU A 305 9.13 -12.46 1.53
N ILE A 306 8.90 -12.88 0.28
CA ILE A 306 7.60 -12.82 -0.38
C ILE A 306 7.05 -14.23 -0.55
N LEU A 307 5.90 -14.50 0.09
CA LEU A 307 5.13 -15.73 -0.09
C LEU A 307 4.04 -15.50 -1.15
N PHE A 308 4.20 -16.10 -2.32
CA PHE A 308 3.17 -16.23 -3.34
C PHE A 308 2.36 -17.50 -3.09
N ASP A 309 1.12 -17.34 -2.63
CA ASP A 309 0.26 -18.47 -2.26
C ASP A 309 -0.81 -18.75 -3.32
N ASN A 310 -0.97 -20.03 -3.70
CA ASN A 310 -1.83 -20.48 -4.80
C ASN A 310 -1.43 -19.88 -6.16
N PHE A 311 -0.14 -19.92 -6.48
CA PHE A 311 0.40 -19.34 -7.71
C PHE A 311 -0.03 -20.08 -8.98
N GLU A 312 -0.76 -21.21 -8.89
CA GLU A 312 -1.32 -21.88 -10.06
C GLU A 312 -2.21 -20.97 -10.93
N THR A 313 -2.86 -19.96 -10.35
CA THR A 313 -3.74 -19.03 -11.08
C THR A 313 -2.97 -18.15 -12.09
N PRO A 314 -1.97 -17.34 -11.66
CA PRO A 314 -1.21 -16.49 -12.60
C PRO A 314 -0.17 -17.26 -13.42
N ASN A 315 0.13 -18.52 -13.09
CA ASN A 315 1.24 -19.27 -13.67
C ASN A 315 1.20 -19.39 -15.21
N HIS A 316 0.01 -19.41 -15.79
CA HIS A 316 -0.18 -19.58 -17.23
C HIS A 316 -0.09 -18.26 -18.02
N ILE A 317 0.09 -17.14 -17.34
CA ILE A 317 0.10 -15.80 -17.93
C ILE A 317 1.54 -15.46 -18.33
N PRO A 318 1.85 -15.21 -19.62
CA PRO A 318 3.23 -14.98 -20.08
C PRO A 318 3.96 -13.85 -19.33
N ASP A 319 3.28 -12.73 -19.12
CA ASP A 319 3.86 -11.51 -18.52
C ASP A 319 4.18 -11.69 -17.03
N VAL A 320 3.55 -12.65 -16.34
CA VAL A 320 3.81 -12.95 -14.93
C VAL A 320 5.21 -13.51 -14.71
N ILE A 321 5.75 -14.26 -15.67
CA ILE A 321 7.11 -14.80 -15.59
C ILE A 321 8.12 -13.65 -15.51
N GLN A 322 7.91 -12.57 -16.27
CA GLN A 322 8.78 -11.41 -16.26
C GLN A 322 8.77 -10.71 -14.89
N ILE A 323 7.61 -10.59 -14.24
CA ILE A 323 7.49 -10.06 -12.87
C ILE A 323 8.31 -10.89 -11.89
N LEU A 324 8.18 -12.22 -11.93
CA LEU A 324 8.96 -13.12 -11.06
C LEU A 324 10.46 -12.98 -11.30
N LEU A 325 10.91 -12.85 -12.55
CA LEU A 325 12.32 -12.67 -12.89
C LEU A 325 12.87 -11.36 -12.35
N GLN A 326 12.12 -10.27 -12.46
CA GLN A 326 12.52 -8.97 -11.93
C GLN A 326 12.65 -9.00 -10.40
N LEU A 327 11.72 -9.66 -9.70
CA LEU A 327 11.81 -9.83 -8.25
C LEU A 327 12.97 -10.76 -7.86
N ALA A 328 13.15 -11.86 -8.59
CA ALA A 328 14.22 -12.82 -8.35
C ALA A 328 15.61 -12.27 -8.68
N ALA A 329 15.72 -11.20 -9.46
CA ALA A 329 16.98 -10.51 -9.74
C ALA A 329 17.52 -9.75 -8.50
N LEU A 330 16.67 -9.49 -7.50
CA LEU A 330 17.07 -8.82 -6.27
C LEU A 330 17.67 -9.85 -5.28
N PRO A 331 18.95 -9.72 -4.88
CA PRO A 331 19.65 -10.74 -4.09
C PRO A 331 19.11 -10.88 -2.66
N HIS A 332 18.63 -9.79 -2.07
CA HIS A 332 18.05 -9.71 -0.73
C HIS A 332 16.57 -10.11 -0.67
N VAL A 333 15.94 -10.41 -1.81
CA VAL A 333 14.54 -10.86 -1.89
C VAL A 333 14.48 -12.38 -2.01
N ALA A 334 14.02 -13.02 -0.94
CA ALA A 334 13.65 -14.42 -0.92
C ALA A 334 12.21 -14.62 -1.41
N ILE A 335 11.99 -15.69 -2.17
CA ILE A 335 10.69 -16.01 -2.78
C ILE A 335 10.28 -17.41 -2.36
N LEU A 336 9.09 -17.51 -1.76
CA LEU A 336 8.42 -18.77 -1.46
C LEU A 336 7.15 -18.87 -2.30
N ILE A 337 7.01 -19.94 -3.08
CA ILE A 337 5.80 -20.21 -3.87
C ILE A 337 5.09 -21.43 -3.33
N THR A 338 3.76 -21.36 -3.22
CA THR A 338 2.91 -22.56 -3.13
C THR A 338 2.12 -22.68 -4.44
N MET A 339 2.13 -23.85 -5.05
CA MET A 339 1.29 -24.10 -6.22
C MET A 339 1.03 -25.58 -6.48
N ARG A 340 0.08 -25.85 -7.38
CA ARG A 340 -0.14 -27.18 -7.98
C ARG A 340 0.72 -27.34 -9.23
N GLY A 341 1.02 -28.59 -9.59
CA GLY A 341 1.71 -28.91 -10.84
C GLY A 341 3.21 -28.65 -10.77
N ILE A 342 3.72 -27.86 -11.72
CA ILE A 342 5.16 -27.65 -12.00
C ILE A 342 5.52 -26.19 -11.64
N ALA A 343 6.76 -25.95 -11.23
CA ALA A 343 7.25 -24.61 -10.93
C ALA A 343 7.15 -23.66 -12.16
N PRO A 344 7.05 -22.33 -11.96
CA PRO A 344 6.61 -21.40 -13.01
C PRO A 344 7.52 -21.21 -14.22
N THR A 345 8.84 -21.30 -14.02
CA THR A 345 9.83 -21.11 -15.07
C THR A 345 11.13 -21.82 -14.72
N HIS A 346 11.88 -22.23 -15.74
CA HIS A 346 13.22 -22.80 -15.61
C HIS A 346 14.33 -21.73 -15.51
N GLU A 347 14.01 -20.47 -15.82
CA GLU A 347 14.98 -19.35 -15.78
C GLU A 347 15.38 -18.97 -14.35
N ILE A 348 14.54 -19.31 -13.37
CA ILE A 348 14.84 -19.16 -11.95
C ILE A 348 15.27 -20.51 -11.40
N LYS A 349 16.42 -20.56 -10.72
CA LYS A 349 16.88 -21.76 -10.02
C LYS A 349 16.05 -21.99 -8.76
N TRP A 350 14.97 -22.76 -8.90
CA TRP A 350 14.08 -23.12 -7.79
C TRP A 350 14.60 -24.30 -6.98
N GLU A 351 14.57 -24.16 -5.66
CA GLU A 351 14.58 -25.27 -4.73
C GLU A 351 13.18 -25.85 -4.62
N ILE A 352 12.92 -26.91 -5.41
CA ILE A 352 11.62 -27.55 -5.45
C ILE A 352 11.49 -28.51 -4.25
N ARG A 353 10.38 -28.41 -3.52
CA ARG A 353 10.00 -29.34 -2.46
C ARG A 353 8.60 -29.86 -2.71
N ASN A 354 8.53 -31.12 -3.14
CA ASN A 354 7.27 -31.83 -3.26
C ASN A 354 6.78 -32.19 -1.86
N LEU A 355 5.63 -31.64 -1.46
CA LEU A 355 5.04 -31.90 -0.16
C LEU A 355 4.48 -33.34 -0.14
N PRO A 356 5.06 -34.26 0.64
CA PRO A 356 4.59 -35.63 0.70
C PRO A 356 3.26 -35.72 1.45
N PRO A 357 2.52 -36.83 1.34
CA PRO A 357 1.46 -37.16 2.31
C PRO A 357 1.99 -37.07 3.75
N VAL A 358 1.09 -36.84 4.71
CA VAL A 358 1.47 -36.86 6.14
C VAL A 358 1.70 -38.31 6.56
N ASP A 359 2.62 -38.53 7.51
CA ASP A 359 2.85 -39.86 8.05
C ASP A 359 1.63 -40.39 8.81
N MET A 360 1.56 -41.70 8.95
CA MET A 360 0.42 -42.41 9.51
C MET A 360 0.12 -41.97 10.96
N ASP A 361 1.15 -41.79 11.78
CA ASP A 361 1.01 -41.40 13.19
C ASP A 361 0.49 -39.97 13.34
N ALA A 362 0.98 -39.04 12.50
CA ALA A 362 0.47 -37.69 12.43
C ALA A 362 -0.96 -37.64 11.89
N CYS A 363 -1.33 -38.45 10.89
CA CYS A 363 -2.72 -38.58 10.44
C CYS A 363 -3.65 -39.10 11.56
N CYS A 364 -3.22 -40.12 12.31
CA CYS A 364 -3.93 -40.59 13.51
C CYS A 364 -4.07 -39.47 14.55
N SER A 365 -3.03 -38.67 14.75
CA SER A 365 -3.05 -37.53 15.67
C SER A 365 -4.04 -36.44 15.21
N ILE A 366 -4.07 -36.10 13.92
CA ILE A 366 -5.07 -35.20 13.33
C ILE A 366 -6.48 -35.75 13.58
N PHE A 367 -6.70 -37.02 13.22
CA PHE A 367 -8.02 -37.65 13.33
C PHE A 367 -8.50 -37.67 14.77
N THR A 368 -7.69 -38.17 15.70
CA THR A 368 -8.06 -38.29 17.12
C THR A 368 -8.14 -36.95 17.85
N THR A 369 -7.45 -35.91 17.36
CA THR A 369 -7.65 -34.53 17.86
C THR A 369 -9.04 -34.01 17.52
N ILE A 370 -9.56 -34.35 16.33
CA ILE A 370 -10.88 -33.89 15.84
C ILE A 370 -12.02 -34.81 16.32
N CYS A 371 -11.79 -36.11 16.34
CA CYS A 371 -12.73 -37.16 16.75
C CYS A 371 -12.09 -38.04 17.84
N PRO A 372 -12.09 -37.62 19.11
CA PRO A 372 -11.44 -38.35 20.19
C PRO A 372 -12.01 -39.74 20.44
N SER A 373 -13.31 -39.95 20.13
CA SER A 373 -14.02 -41.21 20.35
C SER A 373 -13.50 -42.37 19.49
N ILE A 374 -12.81 -42.09 18.38
CA ILE A 374 -12.31 -43.11 17.45
C ILE A 374 -10.96 -43.72 17.86
N LYS A 375 -10.36 -43.19 18.94
CA LYS A 375 -9.04 -43.62 19.41
C LYS A 375 -9.05 -45.11 19.73
N GLY A 376 -8.22 -45.89 19.02
CA GLY A 376 -8.12 -47.34 19.19
C GLY A 376 -9.05 -48.17 18.30
N ASP A 377 -9.78 -47.54 17.35
CA ASP A 377 -10.57 -48.26 16.35
C ASP A 377 -9.64 -49.06 15.40
N PRO A 378 -9.89 -50.37 15.19
CA PRO A 378 -9.03 -51.22 14.36
C PRO A 378 -9.02 -50.84 12.87
N ASN A 379 -10.03 -50.11 12.37
CA ASN A 379 -10.15 -49.74 10.95
C ASN A 379 -9.57 -48.34 10.66
N LEU A 380 -9.08 -47.63 11.67
CA LEU A 380 -8.60 -46.25 11.51
C LEU A 380 -7.45 -46.13 10.52
N GLU A 381 -6.49 -47.04 10.59
CA GLU A 381 -5.36 -47.05 9.65
C GLU A 381 -5.81 -47.29 8.21
N ASP A 382 -6.73 -48.22 8.00
CA ASP A 382 -7.22 -48.56 6.66
C ASP A 382 -8.05 -47.43 6.05
N LEU A 383 -8.83 -46.73 6.88
CA LEU A 383 -9.49 -45.49 6.49
C LEU A 383 -8.47 -44.42 6.06
N ILE A 384 -7.45 -44.14 6.86
CA ILE A 384 -6.45 -43.12 6.55
C ILE A 384 -5.65 -43.48 5.28
N LYS A 385 -5.32 -44.77 5.08
CA LYS A 385 -4.71 -45.27 3.84
C LYS A 385 -5.62 -45.00 2.64
N ALA A 386 -6.92 -45.26 2.77
CA ALA A 386 -7.90 -44.98 1.72
C ALA A 386 -8.03 -43.47 1.39
N LEU A 387 -7.75 -42.61 2.37
CA LEU A 387 -7.68 -41.14 2.21
C LEU A 387 -6.31 -40.65 1.70
N TYR A 388 -5.41 -41.56 1.33
CA TYR A 388 -4.06 -41.27 0.86
C TYR A 388 -3.22 -40.40 1.81
N CYS A 389 -3.51 -40.47 3.11
CA CYS A 389 -2.86 -39.67 4.16
C CYS A 389 -2.86 -38.16 3.83
N MET A 390 -3.93 -37.67 3.20
CA MET A 390 -4.13 -36.25 2.89
C MET A 390 -4.75 -35.52 4.09
N PRO A 391 -4.08 -34.50 4.67
CA PRO A 391 -4.55 -33.85 5.90
C PRO A 391 -5.96 -33.29 5.83
N PHE A 392 -6.33 -32.70 4.69
CA PHE A 392 -7.67 -32.13 4.54
C PHE A 392 -8.75 -33.22 4.40
N ALA A 393 -8.47 -34.31 3.66
CA ALA A 393 -9.38 -35.46 3.58
C ALA A 393 -9.58 -36.13 4.95
N VAL A 394 -8.49 -36.30 5.70
CA VAL A 394 -8.52 -36.80 7.08
C VAL A 394 -9.35 -35.87 7.98
N THR A 395 -9.16 -34.55 7.87
CA THR A 395 -9.95 -33.56 8.60
C THR A 395 -11.44 -33.64 8.28
N LEU A 396 -11.82 -33.75 7.00
CA LEU A 396 -13.23 -33.88 6.58
C LEU A 396 -13.88 -35.13 7.17
N MET A 397 -13.22 -36.28 7.06
CA MET A 397 -13.74 -37.55 7.55
C MET A 397 -13.76 -37.62 9.08
N ALA A 398 -12.77 -37.05 9.76
CA ALA A 398 -12.75 -36.97 11.22
C ALA A 398 -13.87 -36.08 11.76
N SER A 399 -14.11 -34.93 11.13
CA SER A 399 -15.23 -34.05 11.48
C SER A 399 -16.58 -34.75 11.25
N LEU A 400 -16.73 -35.46 10.13
CA LEU A 400 -17.93 -36.24 9.82
C LEU A 400 -18.16 -37.35 10.86
N GLY A 401 -17.12 -38.10 11.20
CA GLY A 401 -17.16 -39.15 12.23
C GLY A 401 -17.54 -38.61 13.60
N ASN A 402 -16.97 -37.48 13.99
CA ASN A 402 -17.27 -36.83 15.27
C ASN A 402 -18.73 -36.34 15.34
N GLU A 403 -19.24 -35.70 14.29
CA GLU A 403 -20.58 -35.12 14.32
C GLU A 403 -21.69 -36.17 14.15
N LEU A 404 -21.46 -37.20 13.34
CA LEU A 404 -22.42 -38.28 13.13
C LEU A 404 -22.22 -39.49 14.06
N GLN A 405 -21.21 -39.44 14.95
CA GLN A 405 -20.85 -40.52 15.88
C GLN A 405 -20.60 -41.85 15.17
N LEU A 406 -19.87 -41.81 14.05
CA LEU A 406 -19.54 -42.98 13.22
C LEU A 406 -18.19 -43.58 13.60
N THR A 407 -18.07 -44.90 13.49
CA THR A 407 -16.79 -45.61 13.65
C THR A 407 -15.91 -45.47 12.42
N ALA A 408 -14.62 -45.85 12.51
CA ALA A 408 -13.74 -45.79 11.33
C ALA A 408 -14.18 -46.81 10.27
N GLY A 409 -14.74 -47.94 10.71
CA GLY A 409 -15.33 -48.95 9.82
C GLY A 409 -16.54 -48.41 9.04
N ASP A 410 -17.45 -47.69 9.70
CA ASP A 410 -18.62 -47.08 9.04
C ASP A 410 -18.18 -46.05 7.98
N LEU A 411 -17.21 -45.19 8.33
CA LEU A 411 -16.66 -44.18 7.44
C LEU A 411 -15.95 -44.81 6.23
N LEU A 412 -15.20 -45.89 6.44
CA LEU A 412 -14.53 -46.64 5.38
C LEU A 412 -15.54 -47.34 4.46
N GLN A 413 -16.63 -47.86 5.01
CA GLN A 413 -17.71 -48.45 4.22
C GLN A 413 -18.40 -47.40 3.33
N GLU A 414 -18.75 -46.25 3.90
CA GLU A 414 -19.35 -45.14 3.13
C GLU A 414 -18.38 -44.62 2.07
N TRP A 415 -17.08 -44.56 2.39
CA TRP A 415 -16.05 -44.31 1.40
C TRP A 415 -16.15 -45.30 0.25
N HIS A 416 -16.06 -46.60 0.48
CA HIS A 416 -16.15 -47.57 -0.62
C HIS A 416 -17.45 -47.45 -1.44
N ARG A 417 -18.59 -47.17 -0.78
CA ARG A 417 -19.89 -47.01 -1.43
C ARG A 417 -19.94 -45.87 -2.45
N VAL A 418 -19.36 -44.71 -2.15
CA VAL A 418 -19.34 -43.56 -3.09
C VAL A 418 -18.42 -43.83 -4.30
N GLY A 419 -17.38 -44.65 -4.11
CA GLY A 419 -16.37 -44.94 -5.13
C GLY A 419 -16.88 -45.76 -6.33
N THR A 420 -18.02 -46.42 -6.21
CA THR A 420 -18.63 -47.19 -7.31
C THR A 420 -19.59 -46.37 -8.17
N GLY A 421 -19.99 -45.17 -7.72
CA GLY A 421 -20.91 -44.28 -8.44
C GLY A 421 -20.24 -43.09 -9.15
N MET A 422 -19.02 -42.71 -8.76
CA MET A 422 -18.23 -41.67 -9.42
C MET A 422 -17.24 -42.32 -10.39
N ILE A 423 -17.60 -42.40 -11.69
CA ILE A 423 -16.63 -42.71 -12.75
C ILE A 423 -15.76 -41.46 -12.94
N SER A 424 -14.70 -41.31 -12.15
CA SER A 424 -13.70 -40.25 -12.38
C SER A 424 -12.71 -40.73 -13.44
N HIS A 425 -12.57 -39.96 -14.52
CA HIS A 425 -11.58 -40.17 -15.59
C HIS A 425 -10.12 -40.01 -15.18
N SER A 426 -9.81 -39.97 -13.88
CA SER A 426 -8.44 -39.95 -13.36
C SER A 426 -8.28 -41.08 -12.34
N GLU A 427 -7.38 -42.01 -12.61
CA GLU A 427 -6.97 -43.09 -11.69
C GLU A 427 -6.06 -42.56 -10.55
N PHE A 428 -6.08 -41.25 -10.24
CA PHE A 428 -5.12 -40.56 -9.38
C PHE A 428 -5.74 -39.89 -8.14
N ARG A 429 -4.87 -39.52 -7.18
CA ARG A 429 -5.14 -38.94 -5.84
C ARG A 429 -6.21 -37.83 -5.77
N GLU A 430 -6.46 -37.09 -6.86
CA GLU A 430 -7.48 -36.03 -6.90
C GLU A 430 -8.91 -36.58 -6.79
N GLY A 431 -9.19 -37.76 -7.37
CA GLY A 431 -10.49 -38.43 -7.22
C GLY A 431 -10.81 -38.83 -5.77
N SER A 432 -9.79 -39.04 -4.94
CA SER A 432 -9.94 -39.25 -3.49
C SER A 432 -10.36 -37.96 -2.77
N MET A 433 -9.82 -36.80 -3.15
CA MET A 433 -10.18 -35.54 -2.49
C MET A 433 -11.64 -35.19 -2.76
N ASP A 434 -12.09 -35.25 -4.01
CA ASP A 434 -13.47 -34.99 -4.42
C ASP A 434 -14.47 -35.91 -3.71
N LYS A 435 -14.09 -37.17 -3.52
CA LYS A 435 -14.87 -38.16 -2.79
C LYS A 435 -15.02 -37.82 -1.30
N SER A 436 -13.95 -37.33 -0.66
CA SER A 436 -13.98 -36.86 0.73
C SER A 436 -14.90 -35.64 0.87
N ILE A 437 -14.79 -34.70 -0.07
CA ILE A 437 -15.65 -33.51 -0.11
C ILE A 437 -17.11 -33.92 -0.31
N SER A 438 -17.39 -34.84 -1.24
CA SER A 438 -18.74 -35.38 -1.49
C SER A 438 -19.36 -35.95 -0.23
N LEU A 439 -18.62 -36.77 0.53
CA LEU A 439 -19.13 -37.36 1.77
C LEU A 439 -19.51 -36.32 2.82
N SER A 440 -18.74 -35.23 2.94
CA SER A 440 -19.07 -34.12 3.85
C SER A 440 -20.25 -33.29 3.33
N VAL A 441 -20.25 -32.91 2.05
CA VAL A 441 -21.29 -32.08 1.41
C VAL A 441 -22.63 -32.80 1.34
N ASP A 442 -22.62 -34.07 0.95
CA ASP A 442 -23.83 -34.89 0.77
C ASP A 442 -24.21 -35.62 2.09
N SER A 443 -23.54 -35.32 3.21
CA SER A 443 -23.84 -35.90 4.52
C SER A 443 -25.23 -35.52 5.02
N LYS A 444 -25.80 -36.33 5.92
CA LYS A 444 -27.06 -35.98 6.62
C LYS A 444 -26.95 -34.67 7.38
N LEU A 445 -25.78 -34.36 7.95
CA LEU A 445 -25.52 -33.12 8.68
C LEU A 445 -25.78 -31.87 7.81
N VAL A 446 -25.29 -31.88 6.56
CA VAL A 446 -25.42 -30.76 5.64
C VAL A 446 -26.76 -30.79 4.90
N THR A 447 -27.18 -31.96 4.40
CA THR A 447 -28.41 -32.10 3.60
C THR A 447 -29.70 -31.89 4.39
N GLN A 448 -29.70 -32.11 5.72
CA GLN A 448 -30.83 -31.77 6.58
C GLN A 448 -30.95 -30.26 6.87
N ASN A 449 -29.94 -29.46 6.52
CA ASN A 449 -29.96 -28.01 6.65
C ASN A 449 -29.88 -27.36 5.25
N PRO A 450 -31.02 -27.05 4.61
CA PRO A 450 -31.05 -26.44 3.28
C PRO A 450 -30.30 -25.10 3.19
N ASP A 451 -30.28 -24.33 4.29
CA ASP A 451 -29.55 -23.06 4.35
C ASP A 451 -28.03 -23.30 4.33
N ALA A 452 -27.54 -24.44 4.86
CA ALA A 452 -26.12 -24.79 4.79
C ALA A 452 -25.68 -25.09 3.35
N LEU A 453 -26.48 -25.83 2.58
CA LEU A 453 -26.20 -26.07 1.16
C LEU A 453 -26.22 -24.77 0.35
N THR A 454 -27.22 -23.91 0.60
CA THR A 454 -27.33 -22.61 -0.05
C THR A 454 -26.14 -21.73 0.28
N LEU A 455 -25.76 -21.63 1.56
CA LEU A 455 -24.62 -20.84 2.00
C LEU A 455 -23.30 -21.38 1.45
N LEU A 456 -23.11 -22.70 1.39
CA LEU A 456 -21.91 -23.29 0.78
C LEU A 456 -21.81 -22.95 -0.70
N ALA A 457 -22.93 -23.00 -1.42
CA ALA A 457 -23.00 -22.62 -2.83
C ALA A 457 -22.68 -21.13 -3.03
N VAL A 458 -23.24 -20.23 -2.20
CA VAL A 458 -22.91 -18.79 -2.24
C VAL A 458 -21.43 -18.55 -1.92
N LEU A 459 -20.91 -19.04 -0.80
CA LEU A 459 -19.51 -18.84 -0.42
C LEU A 459 -18.52 -19.46 -1.43
N SER A 460 -18.92 -20.50 -2.16
CA SER A 460 -18.10 -21.07 -3.24
C SER A 460 -17.97 -20.15 -4.47
N MET A 461 -18.84 -19.14 -4.60
CA MET A 461 -18.75 -18.07 -5.59
C MET A 461 -17.99 -16.84 -5.08
N LEU A 462 -17.60 -16.81 -3.80
CA LEU A 462 -16.91 -15.68 -3.16
C LEU A 462 -15.47 -16.09 -2.78
N PRO A 463 -14.50 -15.98 -3.70
CA PRO A 463 -13.15 -16.50 -3.48
C PRO A 463 -12.35 -15.75 -2.41
N ALA A 464 -12.75 -14.56 -1.96
CA ALA A 464 -12.14 -13.92 -0.79
C ALA A 464 -12.82 -14.30 0.54
N GLY A 465 -13.92 -15.06 0.48
CA GLY A 465 -14.85 -15.19 1.60
C GLY A 465 -15.57 -13.88 1.88
N THR A 466 -16.37 -13.83 2.95
CA THR A 466 -17.09 -12.62 3.35
C THR A 466 -17.42 -12.61 4.85
N THR A 467 -17.89 -11.49 5.38
CA THR A 467 -18.23 -11.31 6.80
C THR A 467 -19.67 -11.71 7.12
N ASN A 468 -19.99 -11.91 8.40
CA ASN A 468 -21.36 -12.20 8.82
C ASN A 468 -22.37 -11.11 8.44
N LYS A 469 -21.93 -9.84 8.43
CA LYS A 469 -22.73 -8.69 8.01
C LYS A 469 -23.01 -8.75 6.51
N ASN A 470 -21.98 -8.97 5.70
CA ASN A 470 -22.12 -9.00 4.24
C ASN A 470 -22.88 -10.25 3.74
N LEU A 471 -23.01 -11.30 4.55
CA LEU A 471 -23.92 -12.41 4.24
C LEU A 471 -25.40 -12.00 4.16
N ASP A 472 -25.82 -10.93 4.84
CA ASP A 472 -27.18 -10.38 4.63
C ASP A 472 -27.40 -9.94 3.19
N TRP A 473 -26.30 -9.54 2.53
CA TRP A 473 -26.31 -9.12 1.14
C TRP A 473 -26.16 -10.29 0.18
N TRP A 474 -25.15 -11.13 0.39
CA TRP A 474 -24.78 -12.20 -0.53
C TRP A 474 -25.73 -13.41 -0.49
N ALA A 475 -26.35 -13.65 0.66
CA ALA A 475 -27.24 -14.78 0.87
C ALA A 475 -28.55 -14.34 1.55
N PRO A 476 -29.31 -13.42 0.93
CA PRO A 476 -30.48 -12.78 1.55
C PRO A 476 -31.65 -13.76 1.74
N THR A 477 -31.61 -14.92 1.09
CA THR A 477 -32.65 -15.95 1.15
C THR A 477 -32.46 -16.94 2.31
N LEU A 478 -31.35 -16.86 3.05
CA LEU A 478 -31.09 -17.76 4.18
C LEU A 478 -32.06 -17.48 5.33
N LYS A 479 -32.70 -18.54 5.83
CA LYS A 479 -33.58 -18.41 7.02
C LYS A 479 -32.77 -18.34 8.31
N SER A 480 -31.66 -19.08 8.39
CA SER A 480 -30.78 -19.13 9.56
C SER A 480 -29.30 -19.13 9.16
N LYS A 481 -28.70 -17.93 9.12
CA LYS A 481 -27.26 -17.74 8.86
C LYS A 481 -26.39 -18.48 9.88
N LEU A 482 -26.72 -18.35 11.17
CA LEU A 482 -25.96 -18.97 12.26
C LEU A 482 -26.03 -20.50 12.21
N GLY A 483 -27.22 -21.05 11.93
CA GLY A 483 -27.39 -22.50 11.76
C GLY A 483 -26.59 -23.04 10.58
N ALA A 484 -26.66 -22.36 9.43
CA ALA A 484 -25.89 -22.71 8.24
C ALA A 484 -24.37 -22.66 8.49
N LEU A 485 -23.85 -21.58 9.07
CA LEU A 485 -22.43 -21.44 9.43
C LEU A 485 -21.99 -22.52 10.42
N ALA A 486 -22.81 -22.83 11.44
CA ALA A 486 -22.51 -23.87 12.41
C ALA A 486 -22.44 -25.25 11.75
N THR A 487 -23.40 -25.58 10.88
CA THR A 487 -23.42 -26.84 10.12
C THR A 487 -22.18 -26.96 9.22
N LEU A 488 -21.84 -25.93 8.45
CA LEU A 488 -20.68 -25.98 7.56
C LEU A 488 -19.35 -26.04 8.31
N ARG A 489 -19.25 -25.37 9.46
CA ARG A 489 -18.05 -25.45 10.34
C ARG A 489 -17.89 -26.86 10.89
N LYS A 490 -18.98 -27.47 11.37
CA LYS A 490 -19.02 -28.86 11.84
C LYS A 490 -18.65 -29.86 10.75
N ALA A 491 -19.02 -29.59 9.50
CA ALA A 491 -18.62 -30.40 8.35
C ALA A 491 -17.20 -30.11 7.83
N ALA A 492 -16.45 -29.17 8.43
CA ALA A 492 -15.14 -28.68 7.99
C ALA A 492 -15.09 -28.16 6.54
N LEU A 493 -16.22 -27.61 6.05
CA LEU A 493 -16.34 -27.07 4.68
C LEU A 493 -16.05 -25.56 4.60
N ILE A 494 -16.02 -24.86 5.75
CA ILE A 494 -15.65 -23.44 5.85
C ILE A 494 -14.54 -23.24 6.88
N ILE A 495 -13.71 -22.21 6.64
CA ILE A 495 -12.69 -21.70 7.55
C ILE A 495 -13.14 -20.34 8.06
N ASP A 496 -12.88 -20.10 9.34
CA ASP A 496 -13.10 -18.83 10.03
C ASP A 496 -11.75 -18.12 10.17
N LEU A 497 -11.53 -17.13 9.30
CA LEU A 497 -10.31 -16.32 9.31
C LEU A 497 -10.58 -15.07 10.15
N LYS A 498 -9.88 -14.96 11.28
CA LYS A 498 -9.88 -13.78 12.12
C LYS A 498 -8.47 -13.19 12.22
N PRO A 499 -8.05 -12.38 11.23
CA PRO A 499 -6.69 -11.86 11.18
C PRO A 499 -6.36 -10.88 12.31
N ASP A 500 -7.31 -10.03 12.70
CA ASP A 500 -7.20 -9.14 13.87
C ASP A 500 -8.31 -9.47 14.88
N PRO A 501 -8.01 -9.59 16.20
CA PRO A 501 -9.02 -9.73 17.24
C PRO A 501 -10.15 -8.68 17.22
N LYS A 502 -9.86 -7.48 16.72
CA LYS A 502 -10.79 -6.33 16.60
C LYS A 502 -11.64 -6.35 15.33
N GLU A 503 -11.25 -7.13 14.32
CA GLU A 503 -11.99 -7.24 13.06
C GLU A 503 -13.02 -8.37 13.11
N GLU A 504 -13.98 -8.34 12.17
CA GLU A 504 -14.96 -9.41 12.01
C GLU A 504 -14.32 -10.64 11.36
N SER A 505 -14.82 -11.81 11.75
CA SER A 505 -14.48 -13.08 11.12
C SER A 505 -14.90 -13.08 9.65
N VAL A 506 -13.96 -13.47 8.77
CA VAL A 506 -14.20 -13.75 7.37
C VAL A 506 -14.42 -15.25 7.20
N PHE A 507 -15.58 -15.62 6.66
CA PHE A 507 -15.93 -17.00 6.35
C PHE A 507 -15.51 -17.33 4.93
N PHE A 508 -14.67 -18.34 4.79
CA PHE A 508 -14.03 -18.70 3.53
C PHE A 508 -14.17 -20.19 3.25
N VAL A 509 -14.49 -20.54 1.99
CA VAL A 509 -14.50 -21.94 1.51
C VAL A 509 -13.14 -22.22 0.85
N LEU A 510 -12.48 -23.32 1.20
CA LEU A 510 -11.18 -23.67 0.62
C LEU A 510 -11.26 -23.81 -0.91
N PRO A 511 -10.23 -23.41 -1.69
CA PRO A 511 -10.28 -23.43 -3.16
C PRO A 511 -10.58 -24.82 -3.76
N VAL A 512 -10.15 -25.89 -3.09
CA VAL A 512 -10.47 -27.27 -3.51
C VAL A 512 -11.97 -27.60 -3.35
N VAL A 513 -12.62 -27.07 -2.32
CA VAL A 513 -14.07 -27.20 -2.12
C VAL A 513 -14.83 -26.29 -3.08
N GLN A 514 -14.34 -25.07 -3.32
CA GLN A 514 -14.93 -24.17 -4.32
C GLN A 514 -14.92 -24.82 -5.71
N SER A 515 -13.77 -25.36 -6.13
CA SER A 515 -13.62 -26.07 -7.40
C SER A 515 -14.58 -27.27 -7.47
N TYR A 516 -14.65 -28.09 -6.43
CA TYR A 516 -15.60 -29.20 -6.35
C TYR A 516 -17.07 -28.75 -6.52
N MET A 517 -17.47 -27.64 -5.88
CA MET A 517 -18.83 -27.10 -5.97
C MET A 517 -19.12 -26.47 -7.34
N LYS A 518 -18.14 -25.81 -7.97
CA LYS A 518 -18.27 -25.23 -9.31
C LYS A 518 -18.34 -26.32 -10.39
N HIS A 519 -17.64 -27.43 -10.21
CA HIS A 519 -17.72 -28.59 -11.12
C HIS A 519 -19.02 -29.40 -10.92
N GLY A 520 -19.45 -30.10 -11.97
CA GLY A 520 -20.60 -30.99 -11.91
C GLY A 520 -21.97 -30.33 -11.73
N LYS A 521 -22.09 -29.01 -11.94
CA LYS A 521 -23.34 -28.23 -11.79
C LYS A 521 -23.98 -28.32 -10.38
N ARG A 522 -23.16 -28.44 -9.33
CA ARG A 522 -23.64 -28.52 -7.94
C ARG A 522 -24.16 -27.19 -7.39
N ILE A 523 -23.74 -26.07 -7.96
CA ILE A 523 -24.35 -24.75 -7.70
C ILE A 523 -25.50 -24.55 -8.70
N SER A 524 -26.73 -24.52 -8.20
CA SER A 524 -27.93 -24.35 -9.04
C SER A 524 -27.92 -23.01 -9.77
N GLN A 525 -28.57 -22.96 -10.94
CA GLN A 525 -28.68 -21.73 -11.73
C GLN A 525 -29.37 -20.60 -10.93
N ASP A 526 -30.35 -20.95 -10.09
CA ASP A 526 -31.07 -19.99 -9.25
C ASP A 526 -30.15 -19.31 -8.22
N VAL A 527 -29.25 -20.07 -7.59
CA VAL A 527 -28.25 -19.50 -6.67
C VAL A 527 -27.26 -18.62 -7.44
N GLN A 528 -26.77 -19.08 -8.59
CA GLN A 528 -25.87 -18.27 -9.43
C GLN A 528 -26.51 -16.94 -9.82
N ASN A 529 -27.76 -16.97 -10.25
CA ASN A 529 -28.50 -15.78 -10.66
C ASN A 529 -28.77 -14.85 -9.47
N THR A 530 -29.07 -15.41 -8.29
CA THR A 530 -29.27 -14.65 -7.06
C THR A 530 -27.99 -13.92 -6.64
N VAL A 531 -26.85 -14.61 -6.63
CA VAL A 531 -25.55 -14.01 -6.27
C VAL A 531 -25.13 -12.94 -7.30
N ARG A 532 -25.31 -13.20 -8.59
CA ARG A 532 -25.03 -12.21 -9.66
C ARG A 532 -25.90 -10.97 -9.52
N SER A 533 -27.22 -11.15 -9.32
CA SER A 533 -28.15 -10.03 -9.13
C SER A 533 -27.83 -9.23 -7.86
N ALA A 534 -27.51 -9.92 -6.75
CA ALA A 534 -27.04 -9.28 -5.54
C ALA A 534 -25.75 -8.49 -5.78
N CYS A 535 -24.78 -9.02 -6.53
CA CYS A 535 -23.56 -8.32 -6.90
C CYS A 535 -23.85 -7.02 -7.67
N TYR A 536 -24.67 -7.09 -8.72
CA TYR A 536 -24.97 -5.91 -9.54
C TYR A 536 -25.65 -4.82 -8.71
N LYS A 537 -26.62 -5.23 -7.89
CA LYS A 537 -27.34 -4.33 -6.99
C LYS A 537 -26.39 -3.73 -5.94
N PHE A 538 -25.45 -4.50 -5.40
CA PHE A 538 -24.47 -4.01 -4.41
C PHE A 538 -23.70 -2.83 -4.96
N ILE A 539 -23.19 -2.98 -6.18
CA ILE A 539 -22.35 -1.98 -6.83
C ILE A 539 -23.15 -0.73 -7.13
N VAL A 540 -24.36 -0.88 -7.69
CA VAL A 540 -25.21 0.25 -8.04
C VAL A 540 -25.69 1.01 -6.80
N GLU A 541 -25.92 0.35 -5.67
CA GLU A 541 -26.28 1.02 -4.42
C GLU A 541 -25.11 1.75 -3.74
N HIS A 542 -23.86 1.40 -4.08
CA HIS A 542 -22.65 2.03 -3.56
C HIS A 542 -21.87 2.79 -4.66
N ASN A 543 -22.56 3.33 -5.67
CA ASN A 543 -21.94 3.99 -6.83
C ASN A 543 -21.74 5.51 -6.66
N SER A 544 -21.68 5.98 -5.42
CA SER A 544 -21.49 7.41 -5.15
C SER A 544 -20.16 7.91 -5.70
N ILE A 545 -20.13 9.20 -6.00
CA ILE A 545 -18.99 9.87 -6.62
C ILE A 545 -18.30 10.79 -5.60
N PRO A 546 -17.00 11.10 -5.79
CA PRO A 546 -16.28 12.04 -4.92
C PRO A 546 -17.04 13.36 -4.73
N GLY A 547 -17.10 13.83 -3.49
CA GLY A 547 -17.87 15.03 -3.09
C GLY A 547 -19.27 14.73 -2.55
N GLN A 548 -19.81 13.52 -2.75
CA GLN A 548 -21.04 13.09 -2.07
C GLN A 548 -20.75 12.61 -0.64
N ALA A 549 -21.68 12.86 0.28
CA ALA A 549 -21.49 12.53 1.70
C ALA A 549 -21.28 11.04 1.98
N SER A 550 -21.85 10.15 1.16
CA SER A 550 -21.71 8.69 1.31
C SER A 550 -20.46 8.11 0.64
N PHE A 551 -19.71 8.90 -0.14
CA PHE A 551 -18.60 8.41 -0.96
C PHE A 551 -17.59 7.55 -0.20
N HIS A 552 -17.16 8.01 0.98
CA HIS A 552 -16.17 7.27 1.76
C HIS A 552 -16.71 5.93 2.29
N ASP A 553 -17.96 5.90 2.73
CA ASP A 553 -18.60 4.69 3.25
C ASP A 553 -18.85 3.68 2.12
N ASP A 554 -19.32 4.17 0.97
CA ASP A 554 -19.59 3.37 -0.22
C ASP A 554 -18.31 2.79 -0.81
N ALA A 555 -17.27 3.62 -0.97
CA ALA A 555 -15.96 3.16 -1.43
C ALA A 555 -15.34 2.13 -0.49
N ALA A 556 -15.50 2.29 0.84
CA ALA A 556 -15.04 1.32 1.82
C ALA A 556 -15.85 0.03 1.80
N ALA A 557 -17.15 0.09 1.48
CA ALA A 557 -17.99 -1.10 1.32
C ALA A 557 -17.58 -1.91 0.08
N LEU A 558 -17.36 -1.24 -1.06
CA LEU A 558 -16.87 -1.88 -2.28
C LEU A 558 -15.47 -2.46 -2.09
N ALA A 559 -14.56 -1.74 -1.43
CA ALA A 559 -13.19 -2.21 -1.20
C ALA A 559 -13.13 -3.51 -0.40
N ARG A 560 -14.03 -3.70 0.57
CA ARG A 560 -14.10 -4.94 1.39
C ARG A 560 -14.51 -6.17 0.60
N GLU A 561 -15.25 -5.99 -0.50
CA GLU A 561 -15.80 -7.07 -1.33
C GLU A 561 -15.22 -7.06 -2.76
N GLU A 562 -14.17 -6.26 -3.00
CA GLU A 562 -13.63 -5.96 -4.32
C GLU A 562 -13.28 -7.23 -5.10
N THR A 563 -12.57 -8.17 -4.48
CA THR A 563 -12.23 -9.46 -5.08
C THR A 563 -13.47 -10.23 -5.53
N ASN A 564 -14.47 -10.31 -4.65
CA ASN A 564 -15.67 -11.09 -4.91
C ASN A 564 -16.43 -10.47 -6.07
N ILE A 565 -16.55 -9.13 -6.08
CA ILE A 565 -17.18 -8.36 -7.15
C ILE A 565 -16.47 -8.58 -8.49
N GLN A 566 -15.14 -8.43 -8.53
CA GLN A 566 -14.35 -8.65 -9.75
C GLN A 566 -14.55 -10.05 -10.30
N THR A 567 -14.46 -11.07 -9.44
CA THR A 567 -14.64 -12.47 -9.85
C THR A 567 -16.02 -12.70 -10.45
N ILE A 568 -17.08 -12.25 -9.76
CA ILE A 568 -18.46 -12.45 -10.22
C ILE A 568 -18.71 -11.74 -11.55
N LEU A 569 -18.26 -10.48 -11.70
CA LEU A 569 -18.46 -9.71 -12.93
C LEU A 569 -17.70 -10.31 -14.11
N LEU A 570 -16.42 -10.69 -13.92
CA LEU A 570 -15.60 -11.29 -14.97
C LEU A 570 -16.15 -12.66 -15.38
N GLU A 571 -16.46 -13.55 -14.43
CA GLU A 571 -17.04 -14.87 -14.75
C GLU A 571 -18.41 -14.73 -15.46
N ALA A 572 -19.24 -13.77 -15.04
CA ALA A 572 -20.55 -13.55 -15.66
C ALA A 572 -20.48 -12.98 -17.08
N THR A 573 -19.35 -12.38 -17.48
CA THR A 573 -19.20 -11.66 -18.75
C THR A 573 -18.07 -12.17 -19.64
N ALA A 574 -17.34 -13.22 -19.22
CA ALA A 574 -16.20 -13.80 -19.94
C ALA A 574 -16.54 -14.17 -21.39
N ALA A 575 -17.65 -14.88 -21.62
CA ALA A 575 -18.08 -15.30 -22.96
C ALA A 575 -18.33 -14.12 -23.92
N ALA A 576 -18.78 -12.97 -23.39
CA ALA A 576 -18.97 -11.76 -24.19
C ALA A 576 -17.63 -11.07 -24.52
N ALA A 577 -16.63 -11.18 -23.63
CA ALA A 577 -15.33 -10.55 -23.79
C ALA A 577 -14.37 -11.32 -24.71
N GLU A 578 -14.39 -12.65 -24.70
CA GLU A 578 -13.46 -13.51 -25.47
C GLU A 578 -13.57 -13.34 -27.00
N GLY A 579 -14.74 -12.93 -27.52
CA GLY A 579 -14.98 -12.74 -28.95
C GLY A 579 -14.53 -11.39 -29.53
N GLN A 580 -14.00 -10.48 -28.70
CA GLN A 580 -13.77 -9.07 -29.01
C GLN A 580 -12.30 -8.68 -28.77
N THR A 581 -11.61 -8.23 -29.82
CA THR A 581 -10.29 -7.59 -29.71
C THR A 581 -10.46 -6.12 -29.32
N SER A 582 -9.47 -5.53 -28.62
CA SER A 582 -9.49 -4.12 -28.21
C SER A 582 -9.37 -3.13 -29.39
N SER A 583 -9.10 -3.61 -30.62
CA SER A 583 -8.90 -2.74 -31.78
C SER A 583 -10.18 -1.96 -32.15
N HIS A 584 -10.03 -0.65 -32.28
CA HIS A 584 -11.11 0.31 -32.55
C HIS A 584 -11.56 0.35 -34.03
N THR A 585 -11.12 -0.61 -34.86
CA THR A 585 -11.08 -0.44 -36.33
C THR A 585 -11.72 -1.56 -37.14
N GLU A 586 -12.44 -2.52 -36.55
CA GLU A 586 -13.11 -3.58 -37.33
C GLU A 586 -14.63 -3.39 -37.38
N ASP A 587 -15.18 -3.58 -38.58
CA ASP A 587 -16.60 -3.54 -38.90
C ASP A 587 -17.30 -4.75 -38.25
N ASP A 588 -17.77 -4.53 -37.02
CA ASP A 588 -18.26 -5.54 -36.06
C ASP A 588 -19.69 -6.05 -36.37
N THR A 589 -20.22 -5.69 -37.55
CA THR A 589 -21.61 -6.00 -37.94
C THR A 589 -21.82 -7.48 -38.28
N SER A 590 -20.76 -8.22 -38.59
CA SER A 590 -20.81 -9.64 -38.99
C SER A 590 -20.74 -10.66 -37.84
N LYS A 591 -20.41 -10.24 -36.61
CA LYS A 591 -20.38 -11.15 -35.44
C LYS A 591 -21.75 -11.23 -34.76
N PRO A 592 -22.18 -12.42 -34.29
CA PRO A 592 -23.43 -12.59 -33.57
C PRO A 592 -23.42 -11.79 -32.26
N GLN A 593 -24.52 -11.08 -31.99
CA GLN A 593 -24.70 -10.33 -30.74
C GLN A 593 -24.77 -11.30 -29.57
N VAL A 594 -24.02 -11.02 -28.51
CA VAL A 594 -24.05 -11.82 -27.27
C VAL A 594 -25.07 -11.20 -26.31
N GLU A 595 -26.05 -11.99 -25.87
CA GLU A 595 -27.00 -11.55 -24.85
C GLU A 595 -26.28 -11.32 -23.52
N THR A 596 -26.19 -10.05 -23.10
CA THR A 596 -25.66 -9.65 -21.79
C THR A 596 -26.69 -8.76 -21.10
N SER A 597 -26.97 -9.00 -19.82
CA SER A 597 -27.94 -8.21 -19.05
C SER A 597 -27.50 -6.74 -18.94
N ILE A 598 -28.45 -5.82 -19.05
CA ILE A 598 -28.20 -4.38 -18.83
C ILE A 598 -27.71 -4.13 -17.40
N ASP A 599 -28.25 -4.83 -16.41
CA ASP A 599 -27.82 -4.69 -15.01
C ASP A 599 -26.34 -5.05 -14.83
N ALA A 600 -25.85 -6.04 -15.58
CA ALA A 600 -24.44 -6.44 -15.56
C ALA A 600 -23.55 -5.35 -16.18
N LEU A 601 -24.00 -4.72 -17.27
CA LEU A 601 -23.29 -3.62 -17.90
C LEU A 601 -23.30 -2.34 -17.05
N ASP A 602 -24.41 -2.03 -16.38
CA ASP A 602 -24.51 -0.91 -15.44
C ASP A 602 -23.57 -1.14 -14.24
N ALA A 603 -23.52 -2.37 -13.72
CA ALA A 603 -22.59 -2.78 -12.67
C ALA A 603 -21.13 -2.68 -13.13
N LEU A 604 -20.80 -3.13 -14.34
CA LEU A 604 -19.44 -3.00 -14.91
C LEU A 604 -19.00 -1.54 -15.03
N VAL A 605 -19.88 -0.66 -15.54
CA VAL A 605 -19.60 0.78 -15.65
C VAL A 605 -19.43 1.42 -14.27
N ALA A 606 -20.35 1.15 -13.34
CA ALA A 606 -20.29 1.70 -11.98
C ALA A 606 -19.01 1.25 -11.24
N PHE A 607 -18.64 -0.03 -11.37
CA PHE A 607 -17.41 -0.54 -10.77
C PHE A 607 -16.15 0.02 -11.44
N SER A 608 -16.17 0.24 -12.76
CA SER A 608 -15.08 0.92 -13.47
C SER A 608 -14.85 2.34 -12.95
N TRP A 609 -15.93 3.10 -12.69
CA TRP A 609 -15.85 4.42 -12.09
C TRP A 609 -15.34 4.37 -10.64
N TYR A 610 -15.82 3.43 -9.83
CA TYR A 610 -15.28 3.20 -8.48
C TYR A 610 -13.75 2.97 -8.52
N LEU A 611 -13.28 2.09 -9.40
CA LEU A 611 -11.85 1.84 -9.58
C LEU A 611 -11.14 3.10 -10.07
N GLN A 612 -11.73 3.90 -10.95
CA GLN A 612 -11.16 5.17 -11.40
C GLN A 612 -11.00 6.20 -10.26
N PHE A 613 -11.88 6.18 -9.26
CA PHE A 613 -11.79 7.07 -8.11
C PHE A 613 -10.81 6.60 -7.04
N THR A 614 -10.57 5.29 -6.94
CA THR A 614 -9.82 4.68 -5.83
C THR A 614 -8.47 4.09 -6.24
N GLN A 615 -8.29 3.78 -7.52
CA GLN A 615 -7.13 3.11 -8.11
C GLN A 615 -6.79 3.73 -9.49
N THR A 616 -5.71 3.24 -10.11
CA THR A 616 -5.24 3.72 -11.43
C THR A 616 -5.19 2.59 -12.48
N THR A 617 -6.03 1.56 -12.33
CA THR A 617 -6.07 0.37 -13.20
C THR A 617 -7.01 0.58 -14.39
N THR A 618 -6.58 0.22 -15.61
CA THR A 618 -7.39 0.37 -16.84
C THR A 618 -8.10 -0.91 -17.29
N GLU A 619 -7.60 -2.08 -16.87
CA GLU A 619 -8.07 -3.39 -17.34
C GLU A 619 -9.59 -3.57 -17.25
N PHE A 620 -10.20 -3.13 -16.16
CA PHE A 620 -11.63 -3.34 -15.93
C PHE A 620 -12.51 -2.49 -16.86
N ALA A 621 -12.09 -1.26 -17.13
CA ALA A 621 -12.79 -0.40 -18.09
C ALA A 621 -12.58 -0.90 -19.54
N GLU A 622 -11.40 -1.44 -19.86
CA GLU A 622 -11.15 -2.12 -21.15
C GLU A 622 -12.02 -3.37 -21.34
N HIS A 623 -12.14 -4.20 -20.30
CA HIS A 623 -13.05 -5.35 -20.28
C HIS A 623 -14.50 -4.91 -20.50
N THR A 624 -14.92 -3.84 -19.81
CA THR A 624 -16.27 -3.28 -19.95
C THR A 624 -16.55 -2.85 -21.40
N ILE A 625 -15.58 -2.27 -22.11
CA ILE A 625 -15.72 -1.94 -23.54
C ILE A 625 -15.96 -3.18 -24.38
N LYS A 626 -15.18 -4.25 -24.18
CA LYS A 626 -15.32 -5.51 -24.94
C LYS A 626 -16.72 -6.09 -24.77
N VAL A 627 -17.19 -6.17 -23.53
CA VAL A 627 -18.53 -6.70 -23.20
C VAL A 627 -19.63 -5.80 -23.80
N ALA A 628 -19.51 -4.48 -23.66
CA ALA A 628 -20.50 -3.54 -24.18
C ALA A 628 -20.56 -3.52 -25.72
N ARG A 629 -19.44 -3.72 -26.42
CA ARG A 629 -19.39 -3.90 -27.88
C ARG A 629 -20.09 -5.18 -28.31
N ALA A 630 -19.79 -6.31 -27.68
CA ALA A 630 -20.46 -7.58 -27.95
C ALA A 630 -21.99 -7.50 -27.74
N ALA A 631 -22.42 -6.74 -26.74
CA ALA A 631 -23.83 -6.50 -26.44
C ALA A 631 -24.48 -5.40 -27.31
N ARG A 632 -23.69 -4.66 -28.10
CA ARG A 632 -24.09 -3.50 -28.92
C ARG A 632 -24.74 -2.37 -28.11
N GLN A 633 -24.24 -2.15 -26.89
CA GLN A 633 -24.76 -1.13 -25.98
C GLN A 633 -23.93 0.16 -26.03
N ASN A 634 -24.28 1.05 -26.96
CA ASN A 634 -23.53 2.30 -27.22
C ASN A 634 -23.37 3.21 -25.99
N ARG A 635 -24.37 3.24 -25.09
CA ARG A 635 -24.28 4.02 -23.85
C ARG A 635 -23.13 3.52 -22.96
N HIS A 636 -23.05 2.22 -22.74
CA HIS A 636 -22.03 1.60 -21.89
C HIS A 636 -20.64 1.66 -22.52
N ILE A 637 -20.55 1.54 -23.85
CA ILE A 637 -19.30 1.79 -24.60
C ILE A 637 -18.81 3.22 -24.32
N ALA A 638 -19.70 4.22 -24.42
CA ALA A 638 -19.36 5.62 -24.20
C ALA A 638 -18.89 5.89 -22.77
N GLU A 639 -19.61 5.37 -21.76
CA GLU A 639 -19.24 5.52 -20.35
C GLU A 639 -17.89 4.85 -20.01
N ALA A 640 -17.63 3.65 -20.54
CA ALA A 640 -16.36 2.95 -20.32
C ALA A 640 -15.18 3.64 -21.01
N LEU A 641 -15.36 4.16 -22.23
CA LEU A 641 -14.37 5.00 -22.91
C LEU A 641 -14.11 6.29 -22.14
N PHE A 642 -15.15 6.91 -21.58
CA PHE A 642 -15.00 8.11 -20.78
C PHE A 642 -14.19 7.83 -19.51
N CYS A 643 -14.51 6.75 -18.80
CA CYS A 643 -13.74 6.27 -17.66
C CYS A 643 -12.26 6.04 -18.01
N LEU A 644 -11.95 5.39 -19.14
CA LEU A 644 -10.57 5.22 -19.62
C LEU A 644 -9.89 6.55 -19.94
N GLY A 645 -10.60 7.50 -20.55
CA GLY A 645 -10.09 8.85 -20.80
C GLY A 645 -9.65 9.54 -19.51
N CYS A 646 -10.50 9.49 -18.48
CA CYS A 646 -10.21 10.04 -17.16
C CYS A 646 -9.06 9.31 -16.43
N LEU A 647 -8.96 7.97 -16.55
CA LEU A 647 -7.84 7.19 -16.01
C LEU A 647 -6.51 7.58 -16.67
N ASN A 648 -6.49 7.72 -17.99
CA ASN A 648 -5.30 8.12 -18.73
C ASN A 648 -4.90 9.57 -18.45
N GLU A 649 -5.87 10.47 -18.24
CA GLU A 649 -5.61 11.85 -17.80
C GLU A 649 -4.97 11.86 -16.40
N LYS A 650 -5.58 11.15 -15.44
CA LYS A 650 -5.02 10.98 -14.08
C LYS A 650 -3.62 10.39 -14.11
N THR A 651 -3.34 9.46 -15.03
CA THR A 651 -2.02 8.84 -15.22
C THR A 651 -1.10 9.62 -16.17
N SER A 652 -1.45 10.87 -16.54
CA SER A 652 -0.64 11.74 -17.41
C SER A 652 -0.29 11.14 -18.78
N ARG A 653 -1.03 10.12 -19.24
CA ARG A 653 -0.94 9.54 -20.58
C ARG A 653 -1.85 10.34 -21.52
N TYR A 654 -1.50 11.59 -21.75
CA TYR A 654 -2.39 12.58 -22.38
C TYR A 654 -2.80 12.23 -23.82
N GLU A 655 -1.95 11.56 -24.59
CA GLU A 655 -2.27 11.10 -25.94
C GLU A 655 -3.40 10.06 -25.92
N LEU A 656 -3.30 9.08 -25.02
CA LEU A 656 -4.35 8.08 -24.82
C LEU A 656 -5.61 8.70 -24.22
N ALA A 657 -5.47 9.62 -23.28
CA ALA A 657 -6.60 10.36 -22.70
C ALA A 657 -7.38 11.10 -23.80
N SER A 658 -6.68 11.86 -24.65
CA SER A 658 -7.28 12.57 -25.79
C SER A 658 -8.02 11.62 -26.73
N PHE A 659 -7.39 10.50 -27.09
CA PHE A 659 -8.00 9.48 -27.94
C PHE A 659 -9.31 8.91 -27.35
N TYR A 660 -9.29 8.47 -26.09
CA TYR A 660 -10.47 7.88 -25.46
C TYR A 660 -11.58 8.90 -25.18
N LEU A 661 -11.24 10.12 -24.77
CA LEU A 661 -12.21 11.20 -24.54
C LEU A 661 -12.92 11.63 -25.82
N ASP A 662 -12.18 11.77 -26.94
CA ASP A 662 -12.77 12.10 -28.24
C ASP A 662 -13.70 10.97 -28.73
N ALA A 663 -13.28 9.71 -28.58
CA ALA A 663 -14.11 8.55 -28.90
C ALA A 663 -15.39 8.52 -28.05
N ALA A 664 -15.27 8.66 -26.72
CA ALA A 664 -16.41 8.70 -25.80
C ALA A 664 -17.41 9.80 -26.17
N ARG A 665 -16.90 11.01 -26.42
CA ARG A 665 -17.70 12.18 -26.81
C ARG A 665 -18.47 11.94 -28.10
N LYS A 666 -17.84 11.35 -29.11
CA LYS A 666 -18.52 10.96 -30.36
C LYS A 666 -19.66 9.99 -30.09
N HIS A 667 -19.41 8.92 -29.32
CA HIS A 667 -20.45 7.96 -28.97
C HIS A 667 -21.61 8.62 -28.20
N PHE A 668 -21.33 9.45 -27.19
CA PHE A 668 -22.37 10.16 -26.44
C PHE A 668 -23.25 11.07 -27.32
N ARG A 669 -22.65 11.77 -28.28
CA ARG A 669 -23.40 12.58 -29.26
C ARG A 669 -24.33 11.74 -30.13
N THR A 670 -23.91 10.53 -30.53
CA THR A 670 -24.77 9.64 -31.34
C THR A 670 -26.03 9.19 -30.61
N LEU A 671 -26.01 9.12 -29.28
CA LEU A 671 -27.21 8.78 -28.48
C LEU A 671 -28.33 9.82 -28.66
N SER A 672 -28.01 11.06 -29.02
CA SER A 672 -28.98 12.13 -29.28
C SER A 672 -29.96 12.40 -28.12
N THR A 673 -29.53 12.15 -26.88
CA THR A 673 -30.32 12.40 -25.66
C THR A 673 -29.72 13.54 -24.83
N PRO A 674 -30.51 14.25 -24.01
CA PRO A 674 -29.98 15.27 -23.11
C PRO A 674 -28.86 14.76 -22.19
N ALA A 675 -29.01 13.56 -21.63
CA ALA A 675 -27.98 12.91 -20.81
C ALA A 675 -26.71 12.57 -21.60
N GLY A 676 -26.84 12.13 -22.86
CA GLY A 676 -25.69 11.91 -23.74
C GLY A 676 -24.95 13.22 -24.02
N TYR A 677 -25.66 14.30 -24.36
CA TYR A 677 -25.03 15.60 -24.58
C TYR A 677 -24.37 16.17 -23.31
N LEU A 678 -24.93 15.90 -22.12
CA LEU A 678 -24.31 16.27 -20.86
C LEU A 678 -22.92 15.62 -20.73
N ARG A 679 -22.87 14.29 -20.87
CA ARG A 679 -21.60 13.53 -20.83
C ARG A 679 -20.62 13.95 -21.94
N ALA A 680 -21.11 14.25 -23.14
CA ALA A 680 -20.27 14.76 -24.23
C ALA A 680 -19.63 16.12 -23.88
N GLY A 681 -20.38 17.01 -23.23
CA GLY A 681 -19.85 18.27 -22.69
C GLY A 681 -18.77 18.04 -21.64
N GLU A 682 -18.99 17.11 -20.71
CA GLU A 682 -18.01 16.73 -19.68
C GLU A 682 -16.71 16.20 -20.28
N CYS A 683 -16.80 15.28 -21.26
CA CYS A 683 -15.65 14.82 -22.03
C CYS A 683 -14.90 15.99 -22.69
N GLY A 684 -15.65 16.92 -23.29
CA GLY A 684 -15.10 18.08 -23.98
C GLY A 684 -14.32 19.03 -23.05
N VAL A 685 -14.81 19.27 -21.83
CA VAL A 685 -14.10 20.11 -20.85
C VAL A 685 -12.76 19.49 -20.46
N ILE A 686 -12.73 18.18 -20.21
CA ILE A 686 -11.49 17.48 -19.86
C ILE A 686 -10.55 17.44 -21.08
N LEU A 687 -11.08 17.22 -22.28
CA LEU A 687 -10.29 17.22 -23.51
C LEU A 687 -9.58 18.56 -23.75
N VAL A 688 -10.26 19.69 -23.47
CA VAL A 688 -9.65 21.03 -23.53
C VAL A 688 -8.43 21.15 -22.63
N ASP A 689 -8.50 20.63 -21.40
CA ASP A 689 -7.36 20.62 -20.48
C ASP A 689 -6.23 19.70 -20.99
N VAL A 690 -6.57 18.51 -21.51
CA VAL A 690 -5.63 17.54 -22.11
C VAL A 690 -4.90 18.14 -23.31
N ASP A 691 -5.61 18.83 -24.21
CA ASP A 691 -5.04 19.43 -25.42
C ASP A 691 -4.02 20.54 -25.10
N MET A 692 -4.20 21.25 -23.99
CA MET A 692 -3.20 22.21 -23.48
C MET A 692 -1.90 21.51 -23.06
N PHE A 693 -1.99 20.32 -22.45
CA PHE A 693 -0.80 19.54 -22.10
C PHE A 693 -0.09 18.98 -23.32
N LEU A 694 -0.84 18.58 -24.36
CA LEU A 694 -0.31 18.14 -25.65
C LEU A 694 0.23 19.28 -26.52
N SER A 695 0.14 20.53 -26.07
CA SER A 695 0.55 21.72 -26.84
C SER A 695 -0.16 21.81 -28.20
N ALA A 696 -1.45 21.46 -28.23
CA ALA A 696 -2.28 21.59 -29.43
C ALA A 696 -2.34 23.06 -29.90
N THR A 697 -2.63 23.26 -31.18
CA THR A 697 -2.74 24.63 -31.73
C THR A 697 -3.89 25.39 -31.06
N SER A 698 -3.74 26.72 -30.91
CA SER A 698 -4.79 27.59 -30.37
C SER A 698 -6.16 27.41 -31.04
N LYS A 699 -6.16 27.12 -32.34
CA LYS A 699 -7.37 26.86 -33.12
C LYS A 699 -8.12 25.59 -32.66
N VAL A 700 -7.38 24.54 -32.29
CA VAL A 700 -7.94 23.27 -31.79
C VAL A 700 -8.55 23.50 -30.40
N ILE A 701 -7.77 24.03 -29.46
CA ILE A 701 -8.22 24.27 -28.08
C ILE A 701 -9.49 25.14 -28.03
N LEU A 702 -9.51 26.24 -28.78
CA LEU A 702 -10.70 27.11 -28.85
C LEU A 702 -11.89 26.46 -29.56
N LYS A 703 -11.65 25.54 -30.49
CA LYS A 703 -12.72 24.78 -31.16
C LYS A 703 -13.34 23.80 -30.16
N ASP A 704 -12.52 23.04 -29.45
CA ASP A 704 -13.02 22.02 -28.52
C ASP A 704 -13.77 22.64 -27.34
N ALA A 705 -13.31 23.78 -26.83
CA ALA A 705 -14.02 24.57 -25.82
C ALA A 705 -15.40 25.04 -26.32
N ARG A 706 -15.49 25.55 -27.56
CA ARG A 706 -16.78 25.97 -28.19
C ARG A 706 -17.72 24.80 -28.37
N GLU A 707 -17.19 23.67 -28.83
CA GLU A 707 -17.98 22.47 -28.99
C GLU A 707 -18.48 21.94 -27.64
N ALA A 708 -17.69 22.03 -26.56
CA ALA A 708 -18.07 21.53 -25.23
C ALA A 708 -19.24 22.34 -24.67
N GLU A 709 -19.18 23.67 -24.77
CA GLU A 709 -20.30 24.55 -24.43
C GLU A 709 -21.55 24.25 -25.28
N ALA A 710 -21.38 23.98 -26.58
CA ALA A 710 -22.48 23.63 -27.47
C ALA A 710 -23.14 22.29 -27.09
N ASP A 711 -22.36 21.31 -26.63
CA ASP A 711 -22.90 20.04 -26.12
C ASP A 711 -23.76 20.28 -24.87
N PHE A 712 -23.29 21.06 -23.90
CA PHE A 712 -24.09 21.41 -22.72
C PHE A 712 -25.37 22.21 -23.05
N LYS A 713 -25.33 23.08 -24.06
CA LYS A 713 -26.55 23.76 -24.53
C LYS A 713 -27.58 22.76 -25.04
N LYS A 714 -27.16 21.67 -25.69
CA LYS A 714 -28.04 20.60 -26.15
C LYS A 714 -28.52 19.67 -25.03
N SER A 715 -27.79 19.58 -23.92
CA SER A 715 -28.24 18.83 -22.74
C SER A 715 -29.30 19.56 -21.91
N ASN A 716 -29.54 20.85 -22.19
CA ASN A 716 -30.37 21.76 -21.38
C ASN A 716 -29.85 21.91 -19.94
N ASP A 717 -28.57 21.64 -19.69
CA ASP A 717 -27.97 21.79 -18.36
C ASP A 717 -27.30 23.17 -18.22
N ILE A 718 -27.96 24.06 -17.47
CA ILE A 718 -27.49 25.44 -17.27
C ILE A 718 -26.14 25.47 -16.52
N SER A 719 -25.95 24.58 -15.55
CA SER A 719 -24.67 24.47 -14.83
C SER A 719 -23.56 24.03 -15.77
N GLY A 720 -23.81 23.01 -16.60
CA GLY A 720 -22.92 22.56 -17.67
C GLY A 720 -22.53 23.65 -18.67
N VAL A 721 -23.48 24.49 -19.11
CA VAL A 721 -23.15 25.63 -19.99
C VAL A 721 -22.17 26.58 -19.30
N THR A 722 -22.33 26.77 -17.99
CA THR A 722 -21.40 27.58 -17.18
C THR A 722 -20.02 26.90 -17.08
N ARG A 723 -19.96 25.57 -16.88
CA ARG A 723 -18.70 24.80 -16.95
C ARG A 723 -18.00 24.96 -18.30
N GLY A 724 -18.76 24.93 -19.39
CA GLY A 724 -18.27 25.19 -20.75
C GLY A 724 -17.66 26.59 -20.90
N LYS A 725 -18.28 27.63 -20.31
CA LYS A 725 -17.71 28.98 -20.26
C LYS A 725 -16.41 29.06 -19.46
N VAL A 726 -16.32 28.35 -18.32
CA VAL A 726 -15.05 28.27 -17.56
C VAL A 726 -13.96 27.62 -18.40
N ALA A 727 -14.29 26.55 -19.16
CA ALA A 727 -13.34 25.92 -20.09
C ALA A 727 -12.89 26.88 -21.22
N MET A 728 -13.81 27.70 -21.75
CA MET A 728 -13.47 28.78 -22.69
C MET A 728 -12.49 29.80 -22.08
N GLY A 729 -12.75 30.21 -20.84
CA GLY A 729 -11.87 31.09 -20.08
C GLY A 729 -10.48 30.47 -19.91
N HIS A 730 -10.39 29.19 -19.59
CA HIS A 730 -9.12 28.47 -19.48
C HIS A 730 -8.38 28.38 -20.82
N ALA A 731 -9.11 28.11 -21.91
CA ALA A 731 -8.55 28.10 -23.26
C ALA A 731 -7.94 29.45 -23.65
N HIS A 732 -8.65 30.56 -23.41
CA HIS A 732 -8.13 31.92 -23.64
C HIS A 732 -6.91 32.23 -22.78
N PHE A 733 -6.90 31.80 -21.52
CA PHE A 733 -5.73 31.95 -20.64
C PHE A 733 -4.50 31.25 -21.22
N HIS A 734 -4.65 30.01 -21.69
CA HIS A 734 -3.54 29.22 -22.23
C HIS A 734 -2.91 29.85 -23.47
N ILE A 735 -3.72 30.44 -24.35
CA ILE A 735 -3.24 31.13 -25.57
C ILE A 735 -2.85 32.60 -25.30
N SER A 736 -2.71 33.00 -24.03
CA SER A 736 -2.28 34.34 -23.58
C SER A 736 -3.27 35.48 -23.93
N GLU A 737 -4.55 35.18 -24.14
CA GLU A 737 -5.62 36.17 -24.31
C GLU A 737 -6.29 36.48 -22.95
N HIS A 738 -5.51 37.06 -22.02
CA HIS A 738 -5.91 37.25 -20.62
C HIS A 738 -7.17 38.08 -20.41
N GLU A 739 -7.40 39.14 -21.22
CA GLU A 739 -8.62 39.95 -21.12
C GLU A 739 -9.87 39.13 -21.44
N LYS A 740 -9.87 38.40 -22.55
CA LYS A 740 -10.98 37.52 -22.93
C LYS A 740 -11.20 36.41 -21.91
N SER A 741 -10.10 35.84 -21.39
CA SER A 741 -10.16 34.85 -20.31
C SER A 741 -10.89 35.40 -19.08
N LEU A 742 -10.47 36.56 -18.59
CA LEU A 742 -11.09 37.22 -17.43
C LEU A 742 -12.56 37.54 -17.69
N THR A 743 -12.93 38.05 -18.87
CA THR A 743 -14.34 38.30 -19.21
C THR A 743 -15.18 37.02 -19.10
N CYS A 744 -14.74 35.92 -19.72
CA CYS A 744 -15.46 34.64 -19.63
C CYS A 744 -15.56 34.13 -18.19
N LEU A 745 -14.47 34.21 -17.43
CA LEU A 745 -14.42 33.68 -16.07
C LEU A 745 -15.26 34.52 -15.09
N PHE A 746 -15.28 35.85 -15.19
CA PHE A 746 -16.12 36.68 -14.34
C PHE A 746 -17.61 36.49 -14.62
N GLU A 747 -17.99 36.33 -15.90
CA GLU A 747 -19.36 35.95 -16.25
C GLU A 747 -19.74 34.60 -15.64
N ALA A 748 -18.85 33.60 -15.76
CA ALA A 748 -19.10 32.28 -15.20
C ALA A 748 -19.16 32.30 -13.67
N LYS A 749 -18.25 33.01 -12.99
CA LYS A 749 -18.24 33.20 -11.52
C LYS A 749 -19.59 33.73 -11.03
N LYS A 750 -20.11 34.78 -11.67
CA LYS A 750 -21.41 35.39 -11.30
C LYS A 750 -22.58 34.40 -11.38
N GLU A 751 -22.57 33.48 -12.34
CA GLU A 751 -23.61 32.46 -12.43
C GLU A 751 -23.41 31.33 -11.41
N LEU A 752 -22.16 30.89 -11.19
CA LEU A 752 -21.81 29.87 -10.21
C LEU A 752 -22.09 30.29 -8.76
N GLU A 753 -21.92 31.58 -8.43
CA GLU A 753 -22.27 32.14 -7.10
C GLU A 753 -23.76 32.01 -6.74
N LYS A 754 -24.63 31.89 -7.75
CA LYS A 754 -26.07 31.71 -7.53
C LYS A 754 -26.45 30.26 -7.31
N ASP A 755 -25.56 29.32 -7.61
CA ASP A 755 -25.81 27.88 -7.53
C ASP A 755 -25.01 27.25 -6.40
N SER A 756 -25.67 27.02 -5.27
CA SER A 756 -25.06 26.39 -4.09
C SER A 756 -24.59 24.95 -4.32
N ARG A 757 -24.92 24.31 -5.45
CA ARG A 757 -24.49 22.94 -5.78
C ARG A 757 -23.21 22.90 -6.59
N SER A 758 -22.76 24.03 -7.14
CA SER A 758 -21.60 24.11 -8.05
C SER A 758 -20.36 24.72 -7.37
N THR A 759 -20.19 24.50 -6.06
CA THR A 759 -19.12 25.10 -5.24
C THR A 759 -17.71 24.71 -5.66
N SER A 760 -17.46 23.44 -6.01
CA SER A 760 -16.16 23.00 -6.55
C SER A 760 -15.82 23.68 -7.88
N GLU A 761 -16.81 23.81 -8.77
CA GLU A 761 -16.64 24.50 -10.06
C GLU A 761 -16.41 26.01 -9.86
N LEU A 762 -17.09 26.62 -8.89
CA LEU A 762 -16.83 28.00 -8.47
C LEU A 762 -15.39 28.19 -7.99
N ALA A 763 -14.89 27.29 -7.13
CA ALA A 763 -13.50 27.32 -6.66
C ALA A 763 -12.52 27.22 -7.84
N ARG A 764 -12.77 26.32 -8.80
CA ARG A 764 -11.97 26.20 -10.03
C ARG A 764 -12.00 27.48 -10.87
N CYS A 765 -13.16 28.11 -11.02
CA CYS A 765 -13.30 29.37 -11.75
C CYS A 765 -12.48 30.50 -11.08
N ILE A 766 -12.61 30.65 -9.76
CA ILE A 766 -11.87 31.65 -8.97
C ILE A 766 -10.36 31.38 -9.05
N HIS A 767 -9.95 30.12 -8.99
CA HIS A 767 -8.54 29.73 -9.18
C HIS A 767 -7.98 30.22 -10.52
N LEU A 768 -8.72 30.05 -11.62
CA LEU A 768 -8.31 30.49 -12.94
C LEU A 768 -8.25 32.02 -13.06
N ILE A 769 -9.14 32.75 -12.37
CA ILE A 769 -9.06 34.23 -12.26
C ILE A 769 -7.78 34.63 -11.52
N ALA A 770 -7.52 34.00 -10.37
CA ALA A 770 -6.30 34.26 -9.60
C ALA A 770 -5.03 33.99 -10.44
N ARG A 771 -5.03 32.94 -11.25
CA ARG A 771 -3.94 32.65 -12.20
C ARG A 771 -3.81 33.72 -13.29
N ASN A 772 -4.91 34.18 -13.88
CA ASN A 772 -4.85 35.28 -14.85
C ASN A 772 -4.20 36.52 -14.24
N TYR A 773 -4.56 36.88 -13.02
CA TYR A 773 -3.94 38.01 -12.33
C TYR A 773 -2.43 37.86 -12.12
N GLN A 774 -1.90 36.65 -11.90
CA GLN A 774 -0.44 36.45 -11.85
C GLN A 774 0.25 36.78 -13.18
N TYR A 775 -0.39 36.49 -14.31
CA TYR A 775 0.21 36.68 -15.64
C TYR A 775 0.16 38.12 -16.13
N VAL A 776 -0.75 38.92 -15.58
CA VAL A 776 -0.80 40.38 -15.80
C VAL A 776 -0.14 41.17 -14.66
N ASP A 777 0.73 40.52 -13.88
CA ASP A 777 1.49 41.07 -12.75
C ASP A 777 0.66 41.75 -11.64
N ARG A 778 -0.62 41.38 -11.53
CA ARG A 778 -1.55 41.84 -10.49
C ARG A 778 -1.56 40.88 -9.30
N TYR A 779 -0.39 40.70 -8.66
CA TYR A 779 -0.22 39.69 -7.61
C TYR A 779 -1.09 39.93 -6.36
N SER A 780 -1.38 41.18 -5.99
CA SER A 780 -2.29 41.52 -4.89
C SER A 780 -3.71 41.01 -5.15
N ASP A 781 -4.26 41.29 -6.33
CA ASP A 781 -5.60 40.82 -6.73
C ASP A 781 -5.63 39.29 -6.85
N SER A 782 -4.53 38.68 -7.28
CA SER A 782 -4.38 37.22 -7.28
C SER A 782 -4.47 36.63 -5.87
N VAL A 783 -3.86 37.27 -4.86
CA VAL A 783 -3.97 36.83 -3.45
C VAL A 783 -5.42 36.95 -2.95
N GLU A 784 -6.10 38.07 -3.24
CA GLU A 784 -7.49 38.27 -2.82
C GLU A 784 -8.42 37.21 -3.41
N MET A 785 -8.31 36.96 -4.72
CA MET A 785 -9.07 35.91 -5.38
C MET A 785 -8.71 34.52 -4.83
N ALA A 786 -7.44 34.25 -4.56
CA ALA A 786 -7.06 32.95 -4.00
C ALA A 786 -7.58 32.74 -2.57
N LYS A 787 -7.68 33.79 -1.74
CA LYS A 787 -8.32 33.71 -0.41
C LYS A 787 -9.82 33.44 -0.51
N GLU A 788 -10.49 34.09 -1.46
CA GLU A 788 -11.90 33.81 -1.75
C GLU A 788 -12.08 32.35 -2.19
N GLY A 789 -11.26 31.90 -3.14
CA GLY A 789 -11.30 30.53 -3.66
C GLY A 789 -10.98 29.47 -2.61
N GLU A 790 -10.06 29.75 -1.67
CA GLU A 790 -9.73 28.87 -0.57
C GLU A 790 -10.97 28.58 0.28
N LYS A 791 -11.71 29.63 0.67
CA LYS A 791 -12.95 29.49 1.44
C LYS A 791 -13.99 28.65 0.70
N VAL A 792 -14.18 28.91 -0.59
CA VAL A 792 -15.14 28.15 -1.42
C VAL A 792 -14.73 26.68 -1.56
N ALA A 793 -13.44 26.40 -1.73
CA ALA A 793 -12.94 25.03 -1.82
C ALA A 793 -13.08 24.27 -0.49
N GLU A 794 -12.85 24.94 0.64
CA GLU A 794 -13.09 24.37 1.97
C GLU A 794 -14.57 24.05 2.22
N GLU A 795 -15.47 24.96 1.84
CA GLU A 795 -16.92 24.73 1.89
C GLU A 795 -17.36 23.57 0.98
N ALA A 796 -16.70 23.38 -0.16
CA ALA A 796 -16.96 22.28 -1.07
C ALA A 796 -16.37 20.93 -0.61
N GLY A 797 -15.43 20.93 0.35
CA GLY A 797 -14.63 19.74 0.68
C GLY A 797 -13.72 19.27 -0.47
N ASP A 798 -13.40 20.16 -1.42
CA ASP A 798 -12.59 19.84 -2.60
C ASP A 798 -11.11 20.05 -2.30
N GLU A 799 -10.49 19.02 -1.72
CA GLU A 799 -9.06 19.02 -1.40
C GLU A 799 -8.16 19.24 -2.62
N GLU A 800 -8.60 18.82 -3.81
CA GLU A 800 -7.83 18.97 -5.03
C GLU A 800 -7.69 20.44 -5.39
N GLN A 801 -8.83 21.13 -5.52
CA GLN A 801 -8.86 22.54 -5.83
C GLN A 801 -8.24 23.38 -4.72
N LEU A 802 -8.44 23.00 -3.46
CA LEU A 802 -7.82 23.67 -2.32
C LEU A 802 -6.29 23.70 -2.45
N CYS A 803 -5.67 22.57 -2.81
CA CYS A 803 -4.23 22.52 -3.03
C CYS A 803 -3.78 23.40 -4.20
N ARG A 804 -4.53 23.43 -5.31
CA ARG A 804 -4.21 24.25 -6.50
C ARG A 804 -4.29 25.74 -6.19
N ILE A 805 -5.32 26.14 -5.46
CA ILE A 805 -5.55 27.53 -5.03
C ILE A 805 -4.46 27.98 -4.07
N ARG A 806 -4.17 27.19 -3.01
CA ARG A 806 -3.12 27.53 -2.04
C ARG A 806 -1.73 27.60 -2.67
N THR A 807 -1.42 26.71 -3.61
CA THR A 807 -0.15 26.78 -4.37
C THR A 807 -0.05 28.07 -5.20
N THR A 808 -1.17 28.52 -5.76
CA THR A 808 -1.26 29.79 -6.51
C THR A 808 -1.12 30.98 -5.56
N MET A 809 -1.79 30.93 -4.40
CA MET A 809 -1.70 31.94 -3.35
C MET A 809 -0.26 32.11 -2.84
N ALA A 810 0.42 31.01 -2.49
CA ALA A 810 1.80 31.03 -2.03
C ALA A 810 2.74 31.69 -3.05
N ARG A 811 2.52 31.43 -4.35
CA ARG A 811 3.27 32.10 -5.42
C ARG A 811 2.99 33.61 -5.44
N SER A 812 1.73 34.03 -5.38
CA SER A 812 1.40 35.46 -5.40
C SER A 812 1.93 36.19 -4.17
N LEU A 813 1.86 35.57 -2.99
CA LEU A 813 2.43 36.11 -1.75
C LEU A 813 3.95 36.30 -1.84
N CYS A 814 4.67 35.34 -2.45
CA CYS A 814 6.11 35.49 -2.72
C CYS A 814 6.45 36.71 -3.58
N HIS A 815 5.59 37.05 -4.55
CA HIS A 815 5.79 38.21 -5.43
C HIS A 815 5.36 39.54 -4.77
N CYS A 816 4.53 39.47 -3.72
CA CYS A 816 4.15 40.61 -2.89
C CYS A 816 5.11 40.83 -1.70
N ASP A 817 6.28 40.19 -1.69
CA ASP A 817 7.26 40.22 -0.58
C ASP A 817 6.68 39.78 0.79
N LYS A 818 5.64 38.94 0.76
CA LYS A 818 4.96 38.39 1.95
C LYS A 818 5.40 36.96 2.23
N ASP A 819 6.70 36.77 2.41
CA ASP A 819 7.33 35.44 2.50
C ASP A 819 6.84 34.63 3.71
N ASP A 820 6.55 35.28 4.85
CA ASP A 820 6.08 34.56 6.04
C ASP A 820 4.64 34.05 5.88
N GLU A 821 3.74 34.85 5.29
CA GLU A 821 2.39 34.39 4.90
C GLU A 821 2.48 33.26 3.86
N ALA A 822 3.42 33.35 2.90
CA ALA A 822 3.62 32.32 1.90
C ALA A 822 4.08 30.98 2.52
N LEU A 823 4.97 31.03 3.50
CA LEU A 823 5.43 29.84 4.23
C LEU A 823 4.30 29.17 5.02
N GLU A 824 3.45 29.95 5.70
CA GLU A 824 2.29 29.43 6.43
C GLU A 824 1.30 28.72 5.48
N VAL A 825 1.05 29.31 4.30
CA VAL A 825 0.21 28.68 3.27
C VAL A 825 0.85 27.38 2.78
N ILE A 826 2.14 27.38 2.51
CA ILE A 826 2.88 26.19 2.07
C ILE A 826 2.78 25.06 3.12
N GLU A 827 2.94 25.38 4.40
CA GLU A 827 2.81 24.45 5.52
C GLU A 827 1.45 23.75 5.52
N ARG A 828 0.39 24.55 5.46
CA ARG A 828 -1.00 24.07 5.44
C ARG A 828 -1.33 23.29 4.17
N THR A 829 -0.59 23.49 3.08
CA THR A 829 -0.83 22.81 1.78
C THR A 829 -0.08 21.49 1.66
N LEU A 830 1.05 21.32 2.35
CA LEU A 830 1.92 20.16 2.20
C LEU A 830 1.19 18.80 2.36
N PRO A 831 0.31 18.60 3.36
CA PRO A 831 -0.40 17.32 3.51
C PRO A 831 -1.27 16.97 2.30
N PHE A 832 -1.90 17.98 1.69
CA PHE A 832 -2.73 17.81 0.49
C PHE A 832 -1.88 17.51 -0.75
N ALA A 833 -0.76 18.21 -0.90
CA ALA A 833 0.18 17.97 -1.98
C ALA A 833 0.81 16.57 -1.91
N GLN A 834 1.09 16.06 -0.71
CA GLN A 834 1.56 14.69 -0.49
C GLN A 834 0.54 13.65 -0.95
N ARG A 835 -0.76 13.90 -0.73
CA ARG A 835 -1.84 13.01 -1.21
C ARG A 835 -2.02 13.06 -2.73
N GLN A 836 -1.77 14.19 -3.38
CA GLN A 836 -1.94 14.36 -4.84
C GLN A 836 -0.73 13.95 -5.68
N GLY A 837 0.40 13.65 -5.04
CA GLY A 837 1.58 13.11 -5.70
C GLY A 837 2.66 14.12 -6.08
N PRO A 838 3.74 13.64 -6.74
CA PRO A 838 5.04 14.30 -6.80
C PRO A 838 4.99 15.65 -7.51
N HIS A 839 4.14 15.82 -8.52
CA HIS A 839 3.99 17.09 -9.22
C HIS A 839 3.62 18.25 -8.27
N ARG A 840 2.67 18.02 -7.35
CA ARG A 840 2.20 19.05 -6.42
C ARG A 840 3.26 19.36 -5.36
N ILE A 841 3.93 18.33 -4.87
CA ILE A 841 5.08 18.47 -3.95
C ILE A 841 6.17 19.33 -4.61
N ALA A 842 6.52 19.04 -5.87
CA ALA A 842 7.53 19.80 -6.61
C ALA A 842 7.18 21.28 -6.73
N LEU A 843 5.91 21.61 -6.98
CA LEU A 843 5.44 23.00 -7.07
C LEU A 843 5.56 23.74 -5.74
N LEU A 844 5.25 23.09 -4.61
CA LEU A 844 5.43 23.70 -3.28
C LEU A 844 6.91 23.86 -2.94
N LEU A 845 7.74 22.85 -3.21
CA LEU A 845 9.19 22.90 -2.98
C LEU A 845 9.86 23.98 -3.83
N ASP A 846 9.45 24.17 -5.09
CA ASP A 846 9.92 25.29 -5.94
C ASP A 846 9.61 26.65 -5.32
N ARG A 847 8.45 26.82 -4.67
CA ARG A 847 8.10 28.08 -3.96
C ARG A 847 8.91 28.26 -2.69
N PHE A 848 9.00 27.20 -1.89
CA PHE A 848 9.79 27.20 -0.67
C PHE A 848 11.28 27.51 -0.94
N ALA A 849 11.84 26.90 -1.99
CA ALA A 849 13.22 27.13 -2.41
C ALA A 849 13.47 28.59 -2.83
N ALA A 850 12.52 29.21 -3.54
CA ALA A 850 12.60 30.62 -3.92
C ALA A 850 12.57 31.56 -2.70
N ILE A 851 11.78 31.24 -1.67
CA ILE A 851 11.77 31.98 -0.40
C ILE A 851 13.13 31.84 0.31
N CYS A 852 13.68 30.63 0.37
CA CYS A 852 15.00 30.38 0.97
C CYS A 852 16.11 31.13 0.21
N GLU A 853 16.08 31.15 -1.13
CA GLU A 853 17.01 31.91 -1.97
C GLU A 853 16.95 33.41 -1.64
N ARG A 854 15.74 34.00 -1.53
CA ARG A 854 15.58 35.42 -1.14
C ARG A 854 16.10 35.71 0.27
N LYS A 855 15.84 34.80 1.22
CA LYS A 855 16.35 34.88 2.59
C LYS A 855 17.84 34.53 2.72
N LYS A 856 18.52 34.24 1.60
CA LYS A 856 19.94 33.83 1.51
C LYS A 856 20.28 32.54 2.28
N ASP A 857 19.29 31.70 2.56
CA ASP A 857 19.50 30.33 3.05
C ASP A 857 19.78 29.42 1.87
N TYR A 858 20.98 29.56 1.28
CA TYR A 858 21.40 28.82 0.09
C TYR A 858 21.39 27.29 0.30
N PRO A 859 21.82 26.73 1.45
CA PRO A 859 21.73 25.30 1.69
C PRO A 859 20.29 24.77 1.65
N ALA A 860 19.34 25.48 2.27
CA ALA A 860 17.93 25.07 2.22
C ALA A 860 17.34 25.21 0.82
N ALA A 861 17.67 26.29 0.11
CA ALA A 861 17.24 26.51 -1.27
C ALA A 861 17.75 25.43 -2.22
N ILE A 862 19.03 25.05 -2.14
CA ILE A 862 19.63 23.98 -2.94
C ILE A 862 18.90 22.66 -2.72
N LYS A 863 18.73 22.24 -1.45
CA LYS A 863 18.07 20.97 -1.11
C LYS A 863 16.63 20.94 -1.62
N ALA A 864 15.90 22.04 -1.46
CA ALA A 864 14.52 22.15 -1.92
C ALA A 864 14.41 22.13 -3.46
N PHE A 865 15.29 22.81 -4.20
CA PHE A 865 15.30 22.76 -5.67
C PHE A 865 15.73 21.39 -6.21
N GLU A 866 16.67 20.70 -5.56
CA GLU A 866 17.05 19.33 -5.95
C GLU A 866 15.89 18.36 -5.79
N GLU A 867 15.12 18.47 -4.70
CA GLU A 867 13.92 17.65 -4.51
C GLU A 867 12.78 18.01 -5.43
N ALA A 868 12.56 19.31 -5.69
CA ALA A 868 11.61 19.74 -6.70
C ALA A 868 11.98 19.15 -8.07
N ALA A 869 13.27 19.17 -8.45
CA ALA A 869 13.76 18.60 -9.70
C ALA A 869 13.56 17.08 -9.78
N ARG A 870 13.80 16.33 -8.68
CA ARG A 870 13.52 14.89 -8.59
C ARG A 870 12.04 14.60 -8.80
N ASN A 871 11.16 15.35 -8.13
CA ASN A 871 9.72 15.18 -8.26
C ASN A 871 9.20 15.57 -9.65
N PHE A 872 9.74 16.61 -10.30
CA PHE A 872 9.40 16.94 -11.70
C PHE A 872 9.88 15.88 -12.70
N ALA A 873 10.98 15.18 -12.42
CA ALA A 873 11.49 14.11 -13.27
C ALA A 873 10.52 12.94 -13.39
N ILE A 874 9.73 12.67 -12.32
CA ILE A 874 8.75 11.57 -12.28
C ILE A 874 7.63 11.79 -13.31
N VAL A 875 7.20 13.03 -13.52
CA VAL A 875 6.02 13.36 -14.37
C VAL A 875 6.37 13.42 -15.86
N ASN A 876 7.61 13.80 -16.18
CA ASN A 876 8.21 13.75 -17.53
C ASN A 876 7.39 14.31 -18.72
N THR A 877 6.65 15.40 -18.51
CA THR A 877 6.02 16.19 -19.57
C THR A 877 6.93 17.32 -20.07
N ALA A 878 6.69 17.88 -21.26
CA ALA A 878 7.45 19.03 -21.77
C ALA A 878 7.50 20.20 -20.76
N HIS A 879 6.39 20.47 -20.07
CA HIS A 879 6.32 21.48 -19.01
C HIS A 879 7.23 21.12 -17.80
N THR A 880 7.14 19.89 -17.30
CA THR A 880 7.89 19.46 -16.12
C THR A 880 9.37 19.26 -16.41
N ILE A 881 9.76 18.88 -17.63
CA ILE A 881 11.16 18.87 -18.11
C ILE A 881 11.74 20.29 -18.05
N ASN A 882 11.00 21.29 -18.54
CA ASN A 882 11.44 22.69 -18.48
C ASN A 882 11.55 23.19 -17.04
N ARG A 883 10.60 22.84 -16.16
CA ARG A 883 10.67 23.16 -14.73
C ARG A 883 11.82 22.47 -14.01
N ARG A 884 12.08 21.20 -14.31
CA ARG A 884 13.24 20.45 -13.80
C ARG A 884 14.54 21.13 -14.21
N ARG A 885 14.69 21.50 -15.48
CA ARG A 885 15.87 22.21 -15.99
C ARG A 885 16.05 23.55 -15.27
N PHE A 886 14.97 24.29 -15.04
CA PHE A 886 15.00 25.53 -14.26
C PHE A 886 15.50 25.30 -12.83
N CYS A 887 14.97 24.29 -12.13
CA CYS A 887 15.39 23.96 -10.76
C CYS A 887 16.87 23.56 -10.70
N LEU A 888 17.34 22.72 -11.62
CA LEU A 888 18.75 22.32 -11.67
C LEU A 888 19.68 23.50 -12.00
N GLY A 889 19.29 24.38 -12.92
CA GLY A 889 20.05 25.60 -13.19
C GLY A 889 20.12 26.54 -11.98
N LYS A 890 19.06 26.58 -11.16
CA LYS A 890 19.08 27.28 -9.86
C LYS A 890 20.04 26.63 -8.87
N VAL A 891 20.05 25.31 -8.77
CA VAL A 891 20.99 24.56 -7.92
C VAL A 891 22.45 24.90 -8.28
N ASP A 892 22.81 24.86 -9.56
CA ASP A 892 24.17 25.14 -10.00
C ASP A 892 24.61 26.56 -9.64
N ARG A 893 23.73 27.55 -9.88
CA ARG A 893 23.96 28.95 -9.51
C ARG A 893 24.11 29.12 -8.00
N LEU A 894 23.25 28.49 -7.21
CA LEU A 894 23.27 28.62 -5.75
C LEU A 894 24.49 27.95 -5.13
N LYS A 895 24.96 26.82 -5.67
CA LYS A 895 26.22 26.18 -5.24
C LYS A 895 27.43 27.11 -5.47
N GLN A 896 27.44 27.83 -6.59
CA GLN A 896 28.48 28.84 -6.85
C GLN A 896 28.42 30.00 -5.85
N LEU A 897 27.22 30.53 -5.57
CA LEU A 897 27.03 31.60 -4.60
C LEU A 897 27.39 31.19 -3.17
N GLU A 898 27.03 29.97 -2.76
CA GLU A 898 27.40 29.40 -1.45
C GLU A 898 28.92 29.24 -1.31
N SER A 899 29.60 28.83 -2.39
CA SER A 899 31.06 28.73 -2.39
C SER A 899 31.72 30.12 -2.30
N ALA A 900 31.16 31.14 -2.94
CA ALA A 900 31.67 32.51 -2.89
C ALA A 900 31.46 33.17 -1.52
N SER A 901 30.30 32.97 -0.89
CA SER A 901 30.01 33.52 0.44
C SER A 901 30.91 32.93 1.54
N ARG A 902 31.31 31.66 1.42
CA ARG A 902 32.28 31.04 2.35
C ARG A 902 33.71 31.58 2.19
N VAL A 903 34.06 32.10 1.01
CA VAL A 903 35.36 32.73 0.75
C VAL A 903 35.41 34.16 1.32
N GLU A 904 34.30 34.90 1.28
CA GLU A 904 34.23 36.24 1.89
C GLU A 904 34.26 36.21 3.44
N GLU A 905 33.69 35.19 4.08
CA GLU A 905 33.75 35.02 5.55
C GLU A 905 35.13 34.61 6.09
N THR A 906 36.06 34.16 5.22
CA THR A 906 37.39 33.70 5.62
C THR A 906 38.50 34.75 5.43
N VAL A 907 38.17 35.95 4.95
CA VAL A 907 39.10 37.10 4.93
C VAL A 907 39.01 37.85 6.26
N PRO A 908 40.08 37.94 7.07
CA PRO A 908 40.05 38.73 8.30
C PRO A 908 39.82 40.20 7.96
N ARG A 909 38.84 40.85 8.62
CA ARG A 909 38.77 42.31 8.66
C ARG A 909 40.07 42.80 9.31
N GLU A 910 40.95 43.41 8.53
CA GLU A 910 42.14 44.09 9.06
C GLU A 910 41.68 45.08 10.14
N CYS A 911 42.25 44.92 11.33
CA CYS A 911 42.05 45.82 12.45
C CYS A 911 42.60 47.19 12.07
N GLU A 912 41.74 48.21 12.09
CA GLU A 912 42.19 49.60 12.20
C GLU A 912 43.01 49.74 13.48
N ASP A 913 44.30 50.03 13.31
CA ASP A 913 45.28 50.24 14.37
C ASP A 913 45.10 51.65 14.98
N PRO A 914 44.72 51.79 16.26
CA PRO A 914 44.58 53.08 16.89
C PRO A 914 45.84 53.40 17.69
N GLN A 915 46.88 53.95 17.05
CA GLN A 915 47.89 54.78 17.72
C GLN A 915 48.92 55.39 16.74
N GLN A 916 48.90 56.72 16.60
CA GLN A 916 50.01 57.55 17.11
C GLN A 916 49.63 59.05 17.18
N PRO A 917 50.03 59.76 18.25
CA PRO A 917 49.92 61.21 18.37
C PRO A 917 51.25 61.91 18.02
N GLN A 918 51.19 62.87 17.09
CA GLN A 918 51.79 64.22 17.10
C GLN A 918 51.80 64.81 15.69
#